data_AF-A0A0P6Y180-F1
#
_entry.id   AF-A0A0P6Y180-F1
#
_cell.length_a   1.000
_cell.length_b   1.000
_cell.length_c   1.000
_cell.angle_alpha   90.00
_cell.angle_beta   90.00
_cell.angle_gamma   90.00
#
_symmetry.space_group_name_H-M   'P 1'
#
loop_
_entity.id
_entity.type
_entity.pdbx_description
1 polymer ?
#
loop_
_entity_poly.entity_id
_entity_poly.type
_entity_poly.pdbx_seq_one_letter_code
_entity_poly.pdbx_strand_id
1 'polypeptide(L)'
;MDNLQFPPAFFILLTAGLLTGWLAWFVARRLSAALGARPLFFLLLGSTYWSLMYAAQNLMTASPWKEWLDIAVNPGIMLVPAAWLVFSLEYSGRGRLVTPWLIGLLAIEPLLAHLLIFTNSLHHLYYGSPARPWVEAGGFLYLGFDPGPYFWFHTLYSYALIAVGSVLLLLSAWWMRGLYRKQAFILLGAVLIPWLSNILFVVSPAFELSLHLDLTPIFFSISGVLLVIGVFRFRLLDLTPLARDLLFEVLEDALIVVDSENRVVDLNPAACRLFGVEASGVIGKPARQLFQPVLAIAQRYANTLEVHEVVHLPIEGEDRYFDLRISPLKAQRRGYAGRMVLLRDMTTIYRAQQALQDSEARYRQLIESSPEVIFVLDGQGRMLLANPIALEKFALPGGVIEDRVGFCHLFLEEDRDAVLQQLLLVLETRQIQTLQATALAWDGHPFAAEIYLSPLKSGGQAAEEVLCLVRDVTERKRAEERLLQAAEIERQNRELAEALREIGLALSASLDVDEVLDKILEGIGLVIPYDSGNITLLEGKRAVISRSRGYERFGAHVLQMVRQFVFDVDQTENFRWMMENRKPLIIQDTHAYPGWVRVEATEYIHSWVGAPIIVRNEVLGFLSLDKCEENFYRPEHARTLELFAAQAGQALYNARLYRQSRQMLEHEQKINQILERIASSLNIETTVEQINIFGCQWLGADAGLIGLYEEERDRLVTLSVYDPSNRLVRVSESPRGTGISWQAIEERKPILVEDYSKHPSARPEVKNTGVYGFLAFPILTETEILGVLNYFMLSPEKKFEPAVIGMAETLARYSAIAIQKARLLEEATRRAREAETLQQASAAVSSALRLDQVLDQVLENLERVVPYDSCALFLKEGSTLRVVAARGFPHKEKVIGQRFPAQDELLLESVKRGSPLILADAQRDPRYKHWGDSAHVRSWMGVPLIKRNDVIGFLTIDHSQPGIYTPNHAKLARAFANQAAAAIDNARLFESVQRMAVSDPLTGLYNRRHFFELASKEFYRARRYGKDLSLVMMDLDDLKLINDTYGHLVGDQLIMFVADQCRNQLRKADLAARFGGDEFILLLPETGLEQAMQVAWRLRDAVARGLTDEKGGMVVSGVSLGVSTLDPSCNTLELMVNRADQALYTAKESGKNRVCAWIDGQVRSFATRPLAQPKDDVKPV
;
A
#
# COMPACT_ATOMS: atom_id res chain seq x y z
N MET A 1 -10.42 43.38 10.39
CA MET A 1 -9.29 42.54 9.91
C MET A 1 -8.30 42.24 11.04
N ASP A 2 -8.53 42.76 12.25
CA ASP A 2 -7.55 42.74 13.35
C ASP A 2 -7.43 41.39 14.10
N ASN A 3 -8.20 40.37 13.68
CA ASN A 3 -8.24 39.04 14.32
C ASN A 3 -7.56 37.92 13.51
N LEU A 4 -6.88 38.25 12.41
CA LEU A 4 -6.27 37.27 11.50
C LEU A 4 -4.74 37.29 11.60
N GLN A 5 -4.12 36.12 11.62
CA GLN A 5 -2.67 35.92 11.55
C GLN A 5 -2.35 34.83 10.52
N PHE A 6 -1.26 34.97 9.75
CA PHE A 6 -0.90 34.03 8.68
C PHE A 6 0.42 33.30 8.99
N PRO A 7 0.42 32.37 9.97
CA PRO A 7 1.61 31.61 10.27
C PRO A 7 1.94 30.63 9.11
N PRO A 8 3.21 30.28 8.86
CA PRO A 8 3.58 29.31 7.81
C PRO A 8 2.80 27.99 7.88
N ALA A 9 2.47 27.54 9.10
CA ALA A 9 1.67 26.33 9.32
C ALA A 9 0.26 26.40 8.72
N PHE A 10 -0.35 27.59 8.62
CA PHE A 10 -1.66 27.77 7.98
C PHE A 10 -1.63 27.28 6.53
N PHE A 11 -0.61 27.68 5.76
CA PHE A 11 -0.48 27.29 4.35
C PHE A 11 -0.21 25.80 4.19
N ILE A 12 0.56 25.20 5.11
CA ILE A 12 0.83 23.75 5.12
C ILE A 12 -0.46 22.96 5.40
N LEU A 13 -1.25 23.37 6.39
CA LEU A 13 -2.51 22.71 6.73
C LEU A 13 -3.60 22.93 5.67
N LEU A 14 -3.64 24.12 5.05
CA LEU A 14 -4.55 24.42 3.95
C LEU A 14 -4.24 23.55 2.72
N THR A 15 -2.96 23.44 2.36
CA THR A 15 -2.53 22.59 1.23
C THR A 15 -2.78 21.11 1.51
N ALA A 16 -2.51 20.65 2.73
CA ALA A 16 -2.86 19.31 3.21
C ALA A 16 -4.37 19.02 3.05
N GLY A 17 -5.24 19.92 3.54
CA GLY A 17 -6.69 19.78 3.43
C GLY A 17 -7.21 19.81 1.98
N LEU A 18 -6.69 20.71 1.14
CA LEU A 18 -7.05 20.75 -0.28
C LEU A 18 -6.62 19.48 -1.03
N LEU A 19 -5.44 18.94 -0.70
CA LEU A 19 -4.93 17.69 -1.27
C LEU A 19 -5.80 16.50 -0.88
N THR A 20 -6.10 16.31 0.42
CA THR A 20 -6.97 15.21 0.86
C THR A 20 -8.39 15.36 0.33
N GLY A 21 -8.88 16.59 0.18
CA GLY A 21 -10.21 16.85 -0.39
C GLY A 21 -10.28 16.49 -1.87
N TRP A 22 -9.23 16.83 -2.63
CA TRP A 22 -9.08 16.40 -4.02
C TRP A 22 -8.98 14.87 -4.13
N LEU A 23 -8.21 14.21 -3.26
CA LEU A 23 -8.11 12.75 -3.20
C LEU A 23 -9.46 12.10 -2.86
N ALA A 24 -10.22 12.66 -1.92
CA ALA A 24 -11.56 12.17 -1.57
C ALA A 24 -12.51 12.28 -2.78
N TRP A 25 -12.54 13.43 -3.45
CA TRP A 25 -13.31 13.62 -4.69
C TRP A 25 -12.89 12.63 -5.78
N PHE A 26 -11.58 12.40 -5.93
CA PHE A 26 -11.03 11.47 -6.89
C PHE A 26 -11.45 10.02 -6.61
N VAL A 27 -11.37 9.56 -5.35
CA VAL A 27 -11.86 8.24 -4.93
C VAL A 27 -13.37 8.11 -5.21
N ALA A 28 -14.16 9.14 -4.87
CA ALA A 28 -15.61 9.14 -5.12
C ALA A 28 -15.96 9.06 -6.62
N ARG A 29 -15.18 9.69 -7.51
CA ARG A 29 -15.45 9.69 -8.96
C ARG A 29 -14.91 8.47 -9.70
N ARG A 30 -13.74 7.96 -9.31
CA ARG A 30 -13.01 6.95 -10.10
C ARG A 30 -13.01 5.56 -9.48
N LEU A 31 -13.31 5.44 -8.18
CA LEU A 31 -13.22 4.17 -7.44
C LEU A 31 -14.53 3.79 -6.73
N SER A 32 -15.66 4.46 -7.00
CA SER A 32 -16.93 4.24 -6.30
C SER A 32 -17.46 2.80 -6.29
N ALA A 33 -17.03 1.97 -7.26
CA ALA A 33 -17.40 0.56 -7.37
C ALA A 33 -16.41 -0.42 -6.72
N ALA A 34 -15.24 0.04 -6.24
CA ALA A 34 -14.23 -0.82 -5.64
C ALA A 34 -14.52 -1.08 -4.14
N LEU A 35 -14.29 -2.32 -3.67
CA LEU A 35 -14.35 -2.67 -2.24
C LEU A 35 -13.37 -1.80 -1.44
N GLY A 36 -13.74 -1.29 -0.28
CA GLY A 36 -12.88 -0.40 0.51
C GLY A 36 -12.86 1.07 0.05
N ALA A 37 -13.43 1.41 -1.10
CA ALA A 37 -13.43 2.79 -1.60
C ALA A 37 -14.31 3.73 -0.77
N ARG A 38 -15.44 3.24 -0.26
CA ARG A 38 -16.34 4.02 0.63
C ARG A 38 -15.67 4.38 1.96
N PRO A 39 -15.12 3.44 2.74
CA PRO A 39 -14.43 3.81 3.97
C PRO A 39 -13.15 4.63 3.72
N LEU A 40 -12.42 4.39 2.62
CA LEU A 40 -11.29 5.26 2.23
C LEU A 40 -11.74 6.69 1.93
N PHE A 41 -12.88 6.87 1.26
CA PHE A 41 -13.48 8.19 1.04
C PHE A 41 -13.79 8.89 2.37
N PHE A 42 -14.42 8.22 3.33
CA PHE A 42 -14.73 8.81 4.63
C PHE A 42 -13.48 9.12 5.46
N LEU A 43 -12.43 8.30 5.36
CA LEU A 43 -11.13 8.57 5.98
C LEU A 43 -10.51 9.85 5.41
N LEU A 44 -10.47 9.98 4.08
CA LEU A 44 -9.94 11.19 3.41
C LEU A 44 -10.81 12.42 3.68
N LEU A 45 -12.13 12.26 3.78
CA LEU A 45 -13.07 13.33 4.11
C LEU A 45 -12.86 13.82 5.55
N GLY A 46 -12.68 12.90 6.51
CA GLY A 46 -12.37 13.24 7.91
C GLY A 46 -11.04 13.99 8.03
N SER A 47 -10.00 13.50 7.34
CA SER A 47 -8.70 14.17 7.27
C SER A 47 -8.78 15.56 6.63
N THR A 48 -9.62 15.72 5.60
CA THR A 48 -9.85 17.01 4.93
C THR A 48 -10.49 18.00 5.87
N TYR A 49 -11.56 17.58 6.55
CA TYR A 49 -12.28 18.41 7.49
C TYR A 49 -11.38 18.85 8.65
N TRP A 50 -10.63 17.90 9.24
CA TRP A 50 -9.66 18.19 10.28
C TRP A 50 -8.61 19.22 9.82
N SER A 51 -7.94 18.98 8.69
CA SER A 51 -6.88 19.86 8.20
C SER A 51 -7.38 21.28 7.90
N LEU A 52 -8.58 21.42 7.32
CA LEU A 52 -9.16 22.73 7.00
C LEU A 52 -9.64 23.49 8.24
N MET A 53 -10.27 22.81 9.20
CA MET A 53 -10.68 23.44 10.46
C MET A 53 -9.46 23.83 11.29
N TYR A 54 -8.41 23.01 11.30
CA TYR A 54 -7.17 23.30 12.01
C TYR A 54 -6.37 24.44 11.35
N ALA A 55 -6.37 24.52 10.01
CA ALA A 55 -5.88 25.69 9.29
C ALA A 55 -6.65 26.96 9.70
N ALA A 56 -8.00 26.91 9.67
CA ALA A 56 -8.83 28.05 10.05
C ALA A 56 -8.59 28.46 11.52
N GLN A 57 -8.39 27.51 12.43
CA GLN A 57 -8.06 27.78 13.83
C GLN A 57 -6.72 28.52 13.96
N ASN A 58 -5.71 28.10 13.20
CA ASN A 58 -4.38 28.73 13.20
C ASN A 58 -4.38 30.12 12.55
N LEU A 59 -5.33 30.40 11.66
CA LEU A 59 -5.56 31.72 11.06
C LEU A 59 -6.09 32.75 12.07
N MET A 60 -6.79 32.31 13.12
CA MET A 60 -7.36 33.21 14.13
C MET A 60 -6.33 33.58 15.22
N THR A 61 -6.35 34.84 15.66
CA THR A 61 -5.74 35.30 16.93
C THR A 61 -6.65 34.97 18.13
N ALA A 62 -6.25 35.35 19.35
CA ALA A 62 -7.03 35.16 20.58
C ALA A 62 -8.46 35.74 20.43
N SER A 63 -9.43 34.89 20.09
CA SER A 63 -10.80 35.30 19.79
C SER A 63 -11.79 34.16 20.07
N PRO A 64 -13.07 34.46 20.35
CA PRO A 64 -14.09 33.44 20.56
C PRO A 64 -14.24 32.47 19.37
N TRP A 65 -13.95 32.93 18.15
CA TRP A 65 -13.95 32.11 16.95
C TRP A 65 -12.86 31.04 16.96
N LYS A 66 -11.70 31.32 17.57
CA LYS A 66 -10.61 30.33 17.71
C LYS A 66 -10.97 29.21 18.68
N GLU A 67 -11.68 29.53 19.76
CA GLU A 67 -12.22 28.53 20.72
C GLU A 67 -13.31 27.67 20.08
N TRP A 68 -14.20 28.28 19.30
CA TRP A 68 -15.21 27.54 18.54
C TRP A 68 -14.57 26.62 17.50
N LEU A 69 -13.54 27.10 16.78
CA LEU A 69 -12.82 26.29 15.80
C LEU A 69 -12.08 25.12 16.44
N ASP A 70 -11.59 25.27 17.67
CA ASP A 70 -11.01 24.15 18.44
C ASP A 70 -12.03 23.01 18.65
N ILE A 71 -13.28 23.37 18.99
CA ILE A 71 -14.38 22.40 19.10
C ILE A 71 -14.71 21.82 17.73
N ALA A 72 -14.81 22.67 16.70
CA ALA A 72 -15.20 22.28 15.35
C ALA A 72 -14.17 21.38 14.64
N VAL A 73 -12.93 21.27 15.12
CA VAL A 73 -11.93 20.33 14.57
C VAL A 73 -12.26 18.86 14.89
N ASN A 74 -12.87 18.59 16.05
CA ASN A 74 -13.05 17.24 16.59
C ASN A 74 -13.83 16.23 15.73
N PRO A 75 -14.89 16.60 14.96
CA PRO A 75 -15.60 15.65 14.11
C PRO A 75 -14.68 14.95 13.09
N GLY A 76 -13.68 15.67 12.58
CA GLY A 76 -12.68 15.13 11.67
C GLY A 76 -11.78 14.10 12.36
N ILE A 77 -11.31 14.43 13.57
CA ILE A 77 -10.50 13.54 14.42
C ILE A 77 -11.26 12.24 14.71
N MET A 78 -12.52 12.34 15.08
CA MET A 78 -13.33 11.20 15.53
C MET A 78 -13.78 10.28 14.39
N LEU A 79 -13.87 10.77 13.15
CA LEU A 79 -14.27 9.96 11.99
C LEU A 79 -13.15 9.01 11.51
N VAL A 80 -11.89 9.44 11.62
CA VAL A 80 -10.73 8.74 11.05
C VAL A 80 -10.51 7.33 11.62
N PRO A 81 -10.54 7.09 12.96
CA PRO A 81 -10.36 5.76 13.55
C PRO A 81 -11.41 4.75 13.11
N ALA A 82 -12.69 5.15 13.09
CA ALA A 82 -13.79 4.29 12.67
C ALA A 82 -13.71 3.97 11.17
N ALA A 83 -13.44 4.98 10.33
CA ALA A 83 -13.25 4.78 8.89
C ALA A 83 -12.06 3.85 8.58
N TRP A 84 -10.98 3.96 9.36
CA TRP A 84 -9.81 3.09 9.26
C TRP A 84 -10.11 1.62 9.60
N LEU A 85 -10.84 1.36 10.69
CA LEU A 85 -11.23 -0.01 11.05
C LEU A 85 -12.14 -0.62 9.97
N VAL A 86 -13.12 0.13 9.50
CA VAL A 86 -14.03 -0.32 8.43
C VAL A 86 -13.26 -0.58 7.13
N PHE A 87 -12.32 0.31 6.76
CA PHE A 87 -11.43 0.08 5.62
C PHE A 87 -10.61 -1.20 5.78
N SER A 88 -10.03 -1.42 6.96
CA SER A 88 -9.22 -2.60 7.26
C SER A 88 -10.04 -3.90 7.23
N LEU A 89 -11.29 -3.86 7.69
CA LEU A 89 -12.24 -4.99 7.60
C LEU A 89 -12.61 -5.31 6.16
N GLU A 90 -12.96 -4.30 5.35
CA GLU A 90 -13.29 -4.51 3.94
C GLU A 90 -12.07 -5.02 3.14
N TYR A 91 -10.89 -4.42 3.36
CA TYR A 91 -9.66 -4.78 2.67
C TYR A 91 -9.16 -6.19 3.02
N SER A 92 -9.25 -6.59 4.30
CA SER A 92 -8.83 -7.91 4.76
C SER A 92 -9.83 -9.04 4.44
N GLY A 93 -10.81 -8.78 3.57
CA GLY A 93 -11.83 -9.76 3.15
C GLY A 93 -12.95 -10.00 4.16
N ARG A 94 -13.01 -9.22 5.25
CA ARG A 94 -14.00 -9.32 6.34
C ARG A 94 -15.14 -8.32 6.22
N GLY A 95 -15.37 -7.76 5.03
CA GLY A 95 -16.42 -6.77 4.78
C GLY A 95 -17.84 -7.22 5.17
N ARG A 96 -18.10 -8.53 5.28
CA ARG A 96 -19.39 -9.06 5.77
C ARG A 96 -19.73 -8.64 7.20
N LEU A 97 -18.72 -8.31 8.02
CA LEU A 97 -18.90 -7.81 9.38
C LEU A 97 -19.36 -6.35 9.41
N VAL A 98 -19.11 -5.60 8.32
CA VAL A 98 -19.49 -4.20 8.18
C VAL A 98 -20.99 -4.10 7.88
N THR A 99 -21.77 -4.11 8.94
CA THR A 99 -23.22 -3.94 8.90
C THR A 99 -23.62 -2.52 9.31
N PRO A 100 -24.82 -2.03 8.93
CA PRO A 100 -25.34 -0.76 9.44
C PRO A 100 -25.36 -0.70 10.97
N TRP A 101 -25.56 -1.84 11.64
CA TRP A 101 -25.50 -1.96 13.09
C TRP A 101 -24.09 -1.72 13.64
N LEU A 102 -23.06 -2.34 13.06
CA LEU A 102 -21.68 -2.10 13.47
C LEU A 102 -21.28 -0.63 13.25
N ILE A 103 -21.66 -0.03 12.12
CA ILE A 103 -21.41 1.39 11.86
C ILE A 103 -22.11 2.26 12.91
N GLY A 104 -23.36 1.92 13.27
CA GLY A 104 -24.09 2.58 14.34
C GLY A 104 -23.36 2.49 15.68
N LEU A 105 -22.93 1.28 16.07
CA LEU A 105 -22.14 1.04 17.30
C LEU A 105 -20.85 1.85 17.32
N LEU A 106 -20.10 1.86 16.22
CA LEU A 106 -18.84 2.59 16.10
C LEU A 106 -19.02 4.12 16.18
N ALA A 107 -20.22 4.62 15.90
CA ALA A 107 -20.55 6.04 15.95
C ALA A 107 -21.04 6.52 17.33
N ILE A 108 -21.48 5.62 18.23
CA ILE A 108 -22.03 6.01 19.55
C ILE A 108 -21.01 6.80 20.36
N GLU A 109 -19.80 6.27 20.52
CA GLU A 109 -18.76 6.90 21.32
C GLU A 109 -18.31 8.25 20.72
N PRO A 110 -17.98 8.37 19.42
CA PRO A 110 -17.68 9.65 18.78
C PRO A 110 -18.75 10.72 18.97
N LEU A 111 -20.03 10.34 18.82
CA LEU A 111 -21.14 11.27 18.99
C LEU A 111 -21.29 11.74 20.44
N LEU A 112 -21.11 10.83 21.40
CA LEU A 112 -21.13 11.15 22.82
C LEU A 112 -19.94 12.04 23.22
N ALA A 113 -18.74 11.74 22.74
CA ALA A 113 -17.55 12.55 22.93
C ALA A 113 -17.78 13.98 22.41
N HIS A 114 -18.36 14.12 21.21
CA HIS A 114 -18.64 15.42 20.63
C HIS A 114 -19.69 16.22 21.41
N LEU A 115 -20.74 15.55 21.91
CA LEU A 115 -21.72 16.16 22.80
C LEU A 115 -21.06 16.67 24.09
N LEU A 116 -20.19 15.86 24.71
CA LEU A 116 -19.49 16.22 25.94
C LEU A 116 -18.47 17.35 25.75
N ILE A 117 -17.87 17.51 24.57
CA ILE A 117 -17.05 18.69 24.24
C ILE A 117 -17.92 19.94 24.24
N PHE A 118 -19.08 19.91 23.57
CA PHE A 118 -19.99 21.05 23.49
C PHE A 118 -20.59 21.43 24.86
N THR A 119 -20.86 20.45 25.72
CA THR A 119 -21.41 20.68 27.06
C THR A 119 -20.33 20.79 28.14
N ASN A 120 -19.04 20.82 27.77
CA ASN A 120 -17.94 20.67 28.72
C ASN A 120 -17.92 21.75 29.81
N SER A 121 -18.46 22.94 29.55
CA SER A 121 -18.61 24.02 30.53
C SER A 121 -19.49 23.66 31.73
N LEU A 122 -20.33 22.63 31.62
CA LEU A 122 -21.26 22.19 32.67
C LEU A 122 -20.68 21.13 33.60
N HIS A 123 -19.68 20.36 33.15
CA HIS A 123 -19.28 19.11 33.82
C HIS A 123 -17.77 18.82 33.80
N HIS A 124 -16.98 19.43 32.90
CA HIS A 124 -15.52 19.27 32.81
C HIS A 124 -15.05 17.81 32.64
N LEU A 125 -15.83 17.02 31.90
CA LEU A 125 -15.55 15.58 31.71
C LEU A 125 -14.59 15.34 30.56
N TYR A 126 -14.65 16.17 29.51
CA TYR A 126 -13.78 16.05 28.35
C TYR A 126 -12.52 16.90 28.49
N TYR A 127 -12.64 18.15 28.95
CA TYR A 127 -11.50 18.98 29.38
C TYR A 127 -11.65 19.36 30.86
N GLY A 128 -10.56 19.33 31.62
CA GLY A 128 -10.54 19.52 33.07
C GLY A 128 -10.89 20.93 33.56
N SER A 129 -10.65 21.94 32.73
CA SER A 129 -10.86 23.36 33.09
C SER A 129 -11.86 24.07 32.17
N PRO A 130 -12.71 24.98 32.71
CA PRO A 130 -13.67 25.78 31.92
C PRO A 130 -13.02 26.74 30.93
N ALA A 131 -11.80 27.22 31.22
CA ALA A 131 -11.01 28.07 30.35
C ALA A 131 -9.59 27.49 30.27
N ARG A 132 -9.28 26.83 29.16
CA ARG A 132 -7.91 26.38 28.88
C ARG A 132 -7.06 27.64 28.62
N PRO A 133 -5.96 27.87 29.36
CA PRO A 133 -5.18 29.09 29.21
C PRO A 133 -4.61 29.17 27.80
N TRP A 134 -4.63 30.36 27.20
CA TRP A 134 -3.90 30.61 25.96
C TRP A 134 -2.41 30.51 26.27
N VAL A 135 -1.73 29.60 25.57
CA VAL A 135 -0.28 29.43 25.67
C VAL A 135 0.31 29.97 24.38
N GLU A 136 1.17 30.98 24.52
CA GLU A 136 1.93 31.53 23.42
C GLU A 136 3.34 30.94 23.47
N ALA A 137 3.69 30.17 22.44
CA ALA A 137 5.01 29.57 22.32
C ALA A 137 5.45 29.58 20.85
N GLY A 138 6.69 29.99 20.57
CA GLY A 138 7.30 30.01 19.23
C GLY A 138 6.52 30.78 18.15
N GLY A 139 5.76 31.82 18.53
CA GLY A 139 4.92 32.61 17.60
C GLY A 139 3.56 31.98 17.28
N PHE A 140 3.18 30.92 17.98
CA PHE A 140 1.87 30.27 17.87
C PHE A 140 1.07 30.47 19.16
N LEU A 141 -0.22 30.79 18.97
CA LEU A 141 -1.19 30.87 20.04
C LEU A 141 -2.08 29.63 20.01
N TYR A 142 -2.01 28.79 21.05
CA TYR A 142 -2.83 27.58 21.18
C TYR A 142 -3.51 27.49 22.55
N LEU A 143 -4.57 26.69 22.65
CA LEU A 143 -5.26 26.41 23.91
C LEU A 143 -4.48 25.37 24.70
N GLY A 144 -4.17 25.66 25.96
CA GLY A 144 -3.45 24.75 26.86
C GLY A 144 -4.13 23.37 26.94
N PHE A 145 -3.33 22.31 26.99
CA PHE A 145 -3.85 20.94 27.02
C PHE A 145 -4.17 20.53 28.47
N ASP A 146 -5.46 20.34 28.77
CA ASP A 146 -5.96 19.91 30.08
C ASP A 146 -7.04 18.82 29.92
N PRO A 147 -6.64 17.56 29.71
CA PRO A 147 -7.56 16.47 29.39
C PRO A 147 -8.37 16.02 30.62
N GLY A 148 -9.69 15.94 30.46
CA GLY A 148 -10.60 15.36 31.44
C GLY A 148 -10.63 13.82 31.38
N PRO A 149 -11.33 13.16 32.32
CA PRO A 149 -11.40 11.70 32.38
C PRO A 149 -12.00 11.05 31.11
N TYR A 150 -12.98 11.70 30.47
CA TYR A 150 -13.60 11.17 29.25
C TYR A 150 -12.67 11.30 28.02
N PHE A 151 -11.77 12.28 27.98
CA PHE A 151 -10.77 12.40 26.92
C PHE A 151 -9.90 11.13 26.85
N TRP A 152 -9.48 10.61 28.00
CA TRP A 152 -8.71 9.36 28.06
C TRP A 152 -9.51 8.14 27.62
N PHE A 153 -10.81 8.10 27.91
CA PHE A 153 -11.69 7.05 27.42
C PHE A 153 -11.81 7.08 25.88
N HIS A 154 -12.08 8.26 25.31
CA HIS A 154 -12.14 8.44 23.86
C HIS A 154 -10.82 8.09 23.17
N THR A 155 -9.71 8.50 23.79
CA THR A 155 -8.35 8.16 23.35
C THR A 155 -8.20 6.63 23.31
N LEU A 156 -8.46 5.93 24.42
CA LEU A 156 -8.35 4.48 24.48
C LEU A 156 -9.22 3.78 23.42
N TYR A 157 -10.47 4.24 23.25
CA TYR A 157 -11.39 3.72 22.25
C TYR A 157 -10.83 3.88 20.83
N SER A 158 -10.44 5.10 20.46
CA SER A 158 -9.88 5.40 19.14
C SER A 158 -8.67 4.54 18.85
N TYR A 159 -7.68 4.55 19.76
CA TYR A 159 -6.44 3.80 19.62
C TYR A 159 -6.67 2.28 19.55
N ALA A 160 -7.69 1.75 20.22
CA ALA A 160 -8.08 0.34 20.08
C ALA A 160 -8.60 0.03 18.67
N LEU A 161 -9.49 0.85 18.09
CA LEU A 161 -9.97 0.65 16.71
C LEU A 161 -8.82 0.63 15.69
N ILE A 162 -7.86 1.52 15.92
CA ILE A 162 -6.68 1.72 15.09
C ILE A 162 -5.74 0.53 15.16
N ALA A 163 -5.44 0.08 16.39
CA ALA A 163 -4.59 -1.08 16.63
C ALA A 163 -5.23 -2.33 16.03
N VAL A 164 -6.53 -2.56 16.25
CA VAL A 164 -7.27 -3.68 15.67
C VAL A 164 -7.23 -3.64 14.14
N GLY A 165 -7.52 -2.49 13.53
CA GLY A 165 -7.45 -2.32 12.06
C GLY A 165 -6.05 -2.61 11.51
N SER A 166 -5.01 -2.11 12.17
CA SER A 166 -3.62 -2.30 11.77
C SER A 166 -3.16 -3.75 11.93
N VAL A 167 -3.55 -4.42 13.03
CA VAL A 167 -3.28 -5.84 13.26
C VAL A 167 -3.98 -6.70 12.22
N LEU A 168 -5.23 -6.39 11.85
CA LEU A 168 -5.94 -7.10 10.78
C LEU A 168 -5.22 -7.02 9.44
N LEU A 169 -4.66 -5.85 9.10
CA LEU A 169 -3.85 -5.68 7.89
C LEU A 169 -2.49 -6.40 7.98
N LEU A 170 -1.81 -6.35 9.12
CA LEU A 170 -0.56 -7.06 9.39
C LEU A 170 -0.73 -8.57 9.26
N LEU A 171 -1.78 -9.10 9.90
CA LEU A 171 -2.13 -10.50 9.81
C LEU A 171 -2.42 -10.83 8.35
N SER A 172 -3.30 -10.09 7.67
CA SER A 172 -3.58 -10.31 6.25
C SER A 172 -2.30 -10.28 5.38
N ALA A 173 -1.37 -9.36 5.63
CA ALA A 173 -0.08 -9.27 4.93
C ALA A 173 0.82 -10.49 5.10
N TRP A 174 0.75 -11.16 6.26
CA TRP A 174 1.55 -12.32 6.60
C TRP A 174 1.15 -13.58 5.80
N TRP A 175 -0.14 -13.72 5.50
CA TRP A 175 -0.68 -14.88 4.77
C TRP A 175 -0.68 -14.70 3.26
N MET A 176 -0.67 -13.46 2.76
CA MET A 176 -0.65 -13.16 1.32
C MET A 176 0.72 -13.45 0.68
N ARG A 177 0.75 -14.11 -0.49
CA ARG A 177 1.98 -14.44 -1.24
C ARG A 177 2.24 -13.46 -2.39
N GLY A 178 3.51 -13.25 -2.73
CA GLY A 178 3.93 -12.49 -3.93
C GLY A 178 3.67 -10.98 -3.85
N LEU A 179 2.99 -10.43 -4.86
CA LEU A 179 2.77 -8.98 -5.04
C LEU A 179 1.92 -8.37 -3.91
N TYR A 180 0.98 -9.14 -3.36
CA TYR A 180 0.04 -8.72 -2.32
C TYR A 180 0.69 -8.46 -0.95
N ARG A 181 1.75 -9.22 -0.62
CA ARG A 181 2.54 -8.97 0.59
C ARG A 181 3.21 -7.60 0.55
N LYS A 182 3.77 -7.22 -0.62
CA LYS A 182 4.37 -5.89 -0.81
C LYS A 182 3.31 -4.79 -0.73
N GLN A 183 2.12 -5.02 -1.28
CA GLN A 183 0.99 -4.08 -1.20
C GLN A 183 0.53 -3.83 0.24
N ALA A 184 0.41 -4.88 1.05
CA ALA A 184 -0.02 -4.77 2.43
C ALA A 184 1.05 -4.09 3.32
N PHE A 185 2.35 -4.29 3.07
CA PHE A 185 3.40 -3.52 3.74
C PHE A 185 3.39 -2.03 3.36
N ILE A 186 3.08 -1.69 2.11
CA ILE A 186 2.93 -0.29 1.67
C ILE A 186 1.73 0.35 2.39
N LEU A 187 0.59 -0.34 2.51
CA LEU A 187 -0.55 0.13 3.29
C LEU A 187 -0.20 0.33 4.76
N LEU A 188 0.53 -0.61 5.34
CA LEU A 188 0.93 -0.54 6.75
C LEU A 188 1.85 0.66 7.01
N GLY A 189 2.85 0.86 6.14
CA GLY A 189 3.78 1.98 6.22
C GLY A 189 3.07 3.31 6.01
N ALA A 190 2.12 3.36 5.06
CA ALA A 190 1.30 4.55 4.82
C ALA A 190 0.47 4.93 6.04
N VAL A 191 0.18 4.02 6.96
CA VAL A 191 -0.75 4.31 8.06
C VAL A 191 -0.03 4.45 9.40
N LEU A 192 1.07 3.73 9.63
CA LEU A 192 1.87 3.83 10.86
C LEU A 192 2.52 5.21 11.07
N ILE A 193 2.79 5.96 9.99
CA ILE A 193 3.46 7.27 10.09
C ILE A 193 2.58 8.31 10.82
N PRO A 194 1.31 8.56 10.43
CA PRO A 194 0.41 9.42 11.20
C PRO A 194 0.20 8.96 12.63
N TRP A 195 0.16 7.65 12.87
CA TRP A 195 -0.03 7.10 14.22
C TRP A 195 1.13 7.40 15.14
N LEU A 196 2.36 7.22 14.64
CA LEU A 196 3.54 7.52 15.42
C LEU A 196 3.57 9.01 15.82
N SER A 197 3.17 9.91 14.90
CA SER A 197 3.02 11.34 15.19
C SER A 197 1.97 11.59 16.28
N ASN A 198 0.77 10.99 16.16
CA ASN A 198 -0.31 11.19 17.11
C ASN A 198 0.04 10.64 18.52
N ILE A 199 0.71 9.48 18.60
CA ILE A 199 1.18 8.92 19.90
C ILE A 199 2.18 9.87 20.54
N LEU A 200 3.12 10.41 19.77
CA LEU A 200 4.11 11.36 20.27
C LEU A 200 3.45 12.64 20.78
N PHE A 201 2.42 13.15 20.08
CA PHE A 201 1.62 14.30 20.51
C PHE A 201 0.91 14.05 21.85
N VAL A 202 0.26 12.89 22.03
CA VAL A 202 -0.52 12.57 23.24
C VAL A 202 0.36 12.21 24.45
N VAL A 203 1.41 11.40 24.25
CA VAL A 203 2.22 10.83 25.35
C VAL A 203 3.39 11.73 25.75
N SER A 204 3.92 12.51 24.81
CA SER A 204 5.02 13.43 25.06
C SER A 204 4.71 14.80 24.46
N PRO A 205 3.83 15.59 25.12
CA PRO A 205 3.57 16.97 24.72
C PRO A 205 4.86 17.78 24.54
N ALA A 206 5.94 17.40 25.26
CA ALA A 206 7.29 17.95 25.20
C ALA A 206 8.05 17.77 23.85
N PHE A 207 7.74 16.74 23.04
CA PHE A 207 8.45 16.45 21.79
C PHE A 207 7.94 17.30 20.60
N GLU A 208 6.62 17.40 20.42
CA GLU A 208 6.01 18.38 19.50
C GLU A 208 5.99 19.81 20.08
N LEU A 209 6.32 19.99 21.37
CA LEU A 209 6.64 21.29 21.98
C LEU A 209 7.87 21.97 21.37
N SER A 210 8.62 21.34 20.47
CA SER A 210 9.68 22.02 19.72
C SER A 210 9.16 22.75 18.46
N LEU A 211 7.98 22.34 17.95
CA LEU A 211 7.34 22.88 16.73
C LEU A 211 5.97 23.54 16.99
N HIS A 212 5.37 23.31 18.16
CA HIS A 212 4.08 23.86 18.63
C HIS A 212 2.90 23.68 17.64
N LEU A 213 2.94 22.61 16.85
CA LEU A 213 1.96 22.31 15.81
C LEU A 213 1.65 20.81 15.81
N ASP A 214 0.37 20.44 15.80
CA ASP A 214 -0.05 19.06 15.58
C ASP A 214 0.24 18.66 14.12
N LEU A 215 1.19 17.74 13.94
CA LEU A 215 1.63 17.27 12.62
C LEU A 215 0.75 16.14 12.07
N THR A 216 -0.15 15.60 12.88
CA THR A 216 -0.99 14.45 12.53
C THR A 216 -1.80 14.66 11.24
N PRO A 217 -2.48 15.81 11.01
CA PRO A 217 -3.24 16.05 9.77
C PRO A 217 -2.35 16.07 8.52
N ILE A 218 -1.12 16.55 8.66
CA ILE A 218 -0.13 16.62 7.56
C ILE A 218 0.31 15.21 7.19
N PHE A 219 0.64 14.38 8.18
CA PHE A 219 0.99 12.99 7.93
C PHE A 219 -0.19 12.19 7.35
N PHE A 220 -1.43 12.43 7.77
CA PHE A 220 -2.61 11.82 7.13
C PHE A 220 -2.76 12.22 5.66
N SER A 221 -2.31 13.41 5.27
CA SER A 221 -2.32 13.85 3.87
C SER A 221 -1.30 13.09 3.01
N ILE A 222 -0.08 12.91 3.52
CA ILE A 222 0.96 12.08 2.90
C ILE A 222 0.47 10.62 2.78
N SER A 223 -0.16 10.14 3.85
CA SER A 223 -0.73 8.78 3.93
C SER A 223 -1.85 8.58 2.94
N GLY A 224 -2.74 9.57 2.78
CA GLY A 224 -3.80 9.56 1.79
C GLY A 224 -3.26 9.45 0.36
N VAL A 225 -2.18 10.16 0.04
CA VAL A 225 -1.50 10.02 -1.27
C VAL A 225 -0.96 8.60 -1.47
N LEU A 226 -0.26 8.06 -0.47
CA LEU A 226 0.29 6.70 -0.53
C LEU A 226 -0.81 5.63 -0.66
N LEU A 227 -1.92 5.77 0.06
CA LEU A 227 -3.09 4.89 -0.03
C LEU A 227 -3.72 4.94 -1.43
N VAL A 228 -3.95 6.13 -2.00
CA VAL A 228 -4.54 6.29 -3.33
C VAL A 228 -3.60 5.79 -4.44
N ILE A 229 -2.30 6.07 -4.35
CA ILE A 229 -1.28 5.51 -5.26
C ILE A 229 -1.26 3.98 -5.14
N GLY A 230 -1.32 3.46 -3.92
CA GLY A 230 -1.44 2.04 -3.62
C GLY A 230 -2.59 1.41 -4.39
N VAL A 231 -3.80 1.95 -4.20
CA VAL A 231 -5.04 1.50 -4.84
C VAL A 231 -4.94 1.52 -6.37
N PHE A 232 -4.42 2.60 -6.97
CA PHE A 232 -4.38 2.76 -8.44
C PHE A 232 -3.23 2.02 -9.12
N ARG A 233 -1.99 2.18 -8.63
CA ARG A 233 -0.80 1.69 -9.33
C ARG A 233 -0.62 0.19 -9.16
N PHE A 234 -1.05 -0.37 -8.04
CA PHE A 234 -0.90 -1.79 -7.75
C PHE A 234 -2.23 -2.56 -7.82
N ARG A 235 -3.32 -1.91 -8.22
CA ARG A 235 -4.67 -2.49 -8.27
C ARG A 235 -5.04 -3.19 -6.96
N LEU A 236 -4.81 -2.49 -5.86
CA LEU A 236 -4.91 -3.03 -4.50
C LEU A 236 -6.32 -3.55 -4.17
N LEU A 237 -7.35 -3.16 -4.93
CA LEU A 237 -8.77 -3.52 -4.75
C LEU A 237 -9.35 -4.41 -5.88
N ASP A 238 -8.51 -4.95 -6.78
CA ASP A 238 -8.98 -5.84 -7.88
C ASP A 238 -9.39 -7.22 -7.33
N LEU A 239 -10.67 -7.58 -7.51
CA LEU A 239 -11.30 -8.82 -7.02
C LEU A 239 -10.90 -10.09 -7.78
N THR A 240 -10.31 -9.99 -8.97
CA THR A 240 -10.20 -11.14 -9.90
C THR A 240 -9.29 -12.27 -9.42
N PRO A 241 -8.15 -12.00 -8.76
CA PRO A 241 -7.30 -13.04 -8.19
C PRO A 241 -7.77 -13.45 -6.78
N LEU A 242 -8.23 -12.49 -5.97
CA LEU A 242 -8.76 -12.75 -4.63
C LEU A 242 -9.98 -13.67 -4.66
N ALA A 243 -10.89 -13.51 -5.62
CA ALA A 243 -12.02 -14.43 -5.81
C ALA A 243 -11.57 -15.83 -6.24
N ARG A 244 -10.46 -15.96 -7.00
CA ARG A 244 -9.91 -17.26 -7.42
C ARG A 244 -9.22 -17.97 -6.26
N ASP A 245 -8.42 -17.25 -5.48
CA ASP A 245 -7.71 -17.78 -4.32
C ASP A 245 -8.68 -18.01 -3.15
N LEU A 246 -9.66 -17.13 -2.89
CA LEU A 246 -10.75 -17.41 -1.95
C LEU A 246 -11.59 -18.61 -2.41
N LEU A 247 -11.94 -18.73 -3.70
CA LEU A 247 -12.68 -19.90 -4.15
C LEU A 247 -11.85 -21.18 -3.95
N PHE A 248 -10.53 -21.14 -4.15
CA PHE A 248 -9.66 -22.28 -3.89
C PHE A 248 -9.54 -22.60 -2.40
N GLU A 249 -9.44 -21.58 -1.52
CA GLU A 249 -9.32 -21.73 -0.07
C GLU A 249 -10.63 -22.06 0.67
N VAL A 250 -11.77 -21.60 0.16
CA VAL A 250 -13.11 -21.76 0.77
C VAL A 250 -13.76 -23.10 0.40
N LEU A 251 -13.28 -23.78 -0.64
CA LEU A 251 -13.74 -25.13 -0.94
C LEU A 251 -13.43 -26.07 0.24
N GLU A 252 -14.49 -26.56 0.88
CA GLU A 252 -14.41 -27.49 2.02
C GLU A 252 -13.90 -28.88 1.60
N ASP A 253 -14.15 -29.23 0.34
CA ASP A 253 -13.67 -30.48 -0.26
C ASP A 253 -12.17 -30.38 -0.59
N ALA A 254 -11.42 -31.44 -0.31
CA ALA A 254 -9.99 -31.51 -0.58
C ALA A 254 -9.72 -31.54 -2.09
N LEU A 255 -9.01 -30.54 -2.60
CA LEU A 255 -8.68 -30.35 -4.00
C LEU A 255 -7.16 -30.39 -4.21
N ILE A 256 -6.70 -31.27 -5.09
CA ILE A 256 -5.28 -31.45 -5.44
C ILE A 256 -5.13 -31.27 -6.95
N VAL A 257 -4.18 -30.44 -7.35
CA VAL A 257 -3.80 -30.21 -8.75
C VAL A 257 -2.45 -30.85 -9.00
N VAL A 258 -2.37 -31.72 -10.00
CA VAL A 258 -1.13 -32.38 -10.42
C VAL A 258 -0.80 -32.05 -11.87
N ASP A 259 0.47 -32.03 -12.25
CA ASP A 259 0.93 -31.77 -13.62
C ASP A 259 0.86 -33.02 -14.52
N SER A 260 1.34 -32.90 -15.75
CA SER A 260 1.42 -34.01 -16.72
C SER A 260 2.33 -35.16 -16.30
N GLU A 261 3.23 -34.94 -15.35
CA GLU A 261 4.12 -35.95 -14.77
C GLU A 261 3.60 -36.51 -13.42
N ASN A 262 2.35 -36.17 -13.05
CA ASN A 262 1.74 -36.47 -11.75
C ASN A 262 2.52 -35.91 -10.55
N ARG A 263 3.15 -34.74 -10.69
CA ARG A 263 3.72 -33.99 -9.56
C ARG A 263 2.70 -32.98 -9.05
N VAL A 264 2.71 -32.73 -7.75
CA VAL A 264 1.77 -31.80 -7.12
C VAL A 264 2.11 -30.37 -7.56
N VAL A 265 1.19 -29.73 -8.28
CA VAL A 265 1.32 -28.33 -8.71
C VAL A 265 0.76 -27.42 -7.64
N ASP A 266 -0.41 -27.79 -7.11
CA ASP A 266 -1.10 -27.02 -6.09
C ASP A 266 -2.05 -27.91 -5.29
N LEU A 267 -2.41 -27.49 -4.08
CA LEU A 267 -3.38 -28.17 -3.24
C LEU A 267 -4.07 -27.17 -2.32
N ASN A 268 -5.38 -27.30 -2.15
CA ASN A 268 -6.11 -26.38 -1.31
C ASN A 268 -5.89 -26.69 0.20
N PRO A 269 -6.24 -25.75 1.10
CA PRO A 269 -6.11 -25.97 2.53
C PRO A 269 -6.86 -27.20 3.04
N ALA A 270 -8.01 -27.54 2.44
CA ALA A 270 -8.74 -28.76 2.77
C ALA A 270 -7.94 -30.02 2.46
N ALA A 271 -7.23 -30.09 1.34
CA ALA A 271 -6.33 -31.18 1.01
C ALA A 271 -5.06 -31.21 1.89
N CYS A 272 -4.49 -30.04 2.23
CA CYS A 272 -3.36 -29.95 3.17
C CYS A 272 -3.72 -30.55 4.54
N ARG A 273 -4.89 -30.15 5.05
CA ARG A 273 -5.44 -30.67 6.32
C ARG A 273 -5.79 -32.14 6.23
N LEU A 274 -6.36 -32.56 5.09
CA LEU A 274 -6.78 -33.94 4.93
C LEU A 274 -5.59 -34.90 4.93
N PHE A 275 -4.47 -34.53 4.31
CA PHE A 275 -3.32 -35.43 4.16
C PHE A 275 -2.15 -35.12 5.11
N GLY A 276 -2.31 -34.17 6.04
CA GLY A 276 -1.25 -33.81 7.00
C GLY A 276 0.01 -33.25 6.33
N VAL A 277 -0.14 -32.58 5.18
CA VAL A 277 0.99 -32.06 4.38
C VAL A 277 0.95 -30.55 4.30
N GLU A 278 2.10 -29.91 4.52
CA GLU A 278 2.25 -28.48 4.25
C GLU A 278 2.42 -28.21 2.76
N ALA A 279 1.58 -27.35 2.19
CA ALA A 279 1.64 -26.99 0.77
C ALA A 279 3.06 -26.69 0.25
N SER A 280 3.87 -25.95 1.03
CA SER A 280 5.27 -25.61 0.70
C SER A 280 6.22 -26.82 0.60
N GLY A 281 5.95 -27.89 1.35
CA GLY A 281 6.79 -29.09 1.41
C GLY A 281 6.42 -30.19 0.40
N VAL A 282 5.27 -30.07 -0.28
CA VAL A 282 4.75 -31.08 -1.23
C VAL A 282 4.69 -30.62 -2.67
N ILE A 283 4.64 -29.32 -2.95
CA ILE A 283 4.65 -28.79 -4.33
C ILE A 283 5.93 -29.25 -5.05
N GLY A 284 5.77 -29.78 -6.27
CA GLY A 284 6.83 -30.31 -7.13
C GLY A 284 7.24 -31.77 -6.85
N LYS A 285 6.79 -32.38 -5.76
CA LYS A 285 7.03 -33.80 -5.47
C LYS A 285 6.06 -34.71 -6.26
N PRO A 286 6.47 -35.94 -6.62
CA PRO A 286 5.57 -36.90 -7.25
C PRO A 286 4.41 -37.24 -6.31
N ALA A 287 3.17 -37.05 -6.76
CA ALA A 287 1.95 -37.30 -5.97
C ALA A 287 1.88 -38.76 -5.45
N ARG A 288 2.49 -39.71 -6.18
CA ARG A 288 2.58 -41.14 -5.80
C ARG A 288 3.32 -41.41 -4.48
N GLN A 289 4.20 -40.50 -4.04
CA GLN A 289 4.98 -40.67 -2.81
C GLN A 289 4.22 -40.17 -1.58
N LEU A 290 3.18 -39.36 -1.78
CA LEU A 290 2.49 -38.62 -0.72
C LEU A 290 1.04 -39.09 -0.54
N PHE A 291 0.39 -39.59 -1.59
CA PHE A 291 -1.04 -39.96 -1.60
C PHE A 291 -1.27 -41.41 -2.08
N GLN A 292 -0.51 -42.37 -1.54
CA GLN A 292 -0.55 -43.80 -1.93
C GLN A 292 -1.96 -44.43 -2.01
N PRO A 293 -2.88 -44.19 -1.06
CA PRO A 293 -4.22 -44.78 -1.09
C PRO A 293 -5.11 -44.23 -2.23
N VAL A 294 -4.98 -42.94 -2.53
CA VAL A 294 -5.82 -42.21 -3.50
C VAL A 294 -5.32 -42.40 -4.94
N LEU A 295 -4.00 -42.48 -5.14
CA LEU A 295 -3.42 -42.62 -6.48
C LEU A 295 -3.33 -44.07 -7.00
N ALA A 296 -3.44 -45.08 -6.14
CA ALA A 296 -3.63 -46.47 -6.59
C ALA A 296 -4.95 -46.60 -7.39
N ILE A 297 -5.97 -45.83 -7.01
CA ILE A 297 -7.24 -45.71 -7.73
C ILE A 297 -7.08 -44.83 -8.98
N ALA A 298 -6.34 -43.71 -8.89
CA ALA A 298 -6.07 -42.85 -10.06
C ALA A 298 -5.26 -43.54 -11.19
N GLN A 299 -4.39 -44.51 -10.86
CA GLN A 299 -3.65 -45.31 -11.84
C GLN A 299 -4.54 -46.31 -12.62
N ARG A 300 -5.63 -46.83 -12.01
CA ARG A 300 -6.66 -47.61 -12.73
C ARG A 300 -7.33 -46.82 -13.86
N TYR A 301 -7.24 -45.49 -13.81
CA TYR A 301 -7.97 -44.57 -14.70
C TYR A 301 -7.04 -43.65 -15.50
N ALA A 302 -5.80 -44.10 -15.77
CA ALA A 302 -4.80 -43.29 -16.47
C ALA A 302 -5.24 -42.79 -17.87
N ASN A 303 -6.27 -43.40 -18.48
CA ASN A 303 -6.77 -43.09 -19.82
C ASN A 303 -8.25 -42.60 -19.87
N THR A 304 -8.93 -42.37 -18.74
CA THR A 304 -10.34 -41.93 -18.70
C THR A 304 -10.48 -40.42 -18.47
N LEU A 305 -11.50 -39.82 -19.09
CA LEU A 305 -11.72 -38.37 -19.14
C LEU A 305 -12.36 -37.78 -17.87
N GLU A 306 -12.99 -38.58 -17.00
CA GLU A 306 -13.55 -38.20 -15.69
C GLU A 306 -13.82 -39.45 -14.82
N VAL A 307 -13.63 -39.38 -13.50
CA VAL A 307 -13.85 -40.49 -12.53
C VAL A 307 -14.67 -39.99 -11.33
N HIS A 308 -15.61 -40.79 -10.81
CA HIS A 308 -16.42 -40.51 -9.61
C HIS A 308 -16.68 -41.80 -8.79
N GLU A 309 -16.25 -41.88 -7.52
CA GLU A 309 -16.41 -43.08 -6.66
C GLU A 309 -16.30 -42.75 -5.15
N VAL A 310 -17.05 -43.45 -4.29
CA VAL A 310 -16.89 -43.36 -2.82
C VAL A 310 -15.80 -44.33 -2.35
N VAL A 311 -14.81 -43.80 -1.65
CA VAL A 311 -13.60 -44.51 -1.25
C VAL A 311 -13.42 -44.48 0.27
N HIS A 312 -13.11 -45.65 0.82
CA HIS A 312 -12.70 -45.80 2.22
C HIS A 312 -11.19 -45.65 2.30
N LEU A 313 -10.72 -44.63 3.02
CA LEU A 313 -9.30 -44.30 3.09
C LEU A 313 -8.87 -44.21 4.55
N PRO A 314 -7.89 -45.04 4.98
CA PRO A 314 -7.25 -44.86 6.26
C PRO A 314 -6.30 -43.66 6.14
N ILE A 315 -6.69 -42.54 6.74
CA ILE A 315 -5.94 -41.28 6.71
C ILE A 315 -5.55 -40.96 8.15
N GLU A 316 -4.25 -40.80 8.40
CA GLU A 316 -3.67 -40.54 9.73
C GLU A 316 -4.06 -41.59 10.81
N GLY A 317 -4.30 -42.84 10.41
CA GLY A 317 -4.67 -43.91 11.34
C GLY A 317 -6.16 -43.95 11.71
N GLU A 318 -6.99 -43.11 11.07
CA GLU A 318 -8.44 -43.14 11.23
C GLU A 318 -9.14 -43.59 9.94
N ASP A 319 -10.15 -44.45 10.09
CA ASP A 319 -11.06 -44.80 9.02
C ASP A 319 -11.95 -43.60 8.68
N ARG A 320 -11.81 -43.11 7.45
CA ARG A 320 -12.55 -41.97 6.90
C ARG A 320 -13.12 -42.31 5.53
N TYR A 321 -14.27 -41.71 5.23
CA TYR A 321 -15.07 -42.02 4.05
C TYR A 321 -15.12 -40.80 3.14
N PHE A 322 -14.73 -40.94 1.86
CA PHE A 322 -14.64 -39.84 0.91
C PHE A 322 -15.38 -40.11 -0.39
N ASP A 323 -15.96 -39.07 -0.99
CA ASP A 323 -16.41 -39.06 -2.38
C ASP A 323 -15.29 -38.47 -3.27
N LEU A 324 -14.70 -39.30 -4.15
CA LEU A 324 -13.53 -38.98 -4.99
C LEU A 324 -13.95 -38.61 -6.41
N ARG A 325 -13.43 -37.49 -6.94
CA ARG A 325 -13.56 -37.08 -8.36
C ARG A 325 -12.24 -36.70 -9.00
N ILE A 326 -12.03 -37.06 -10.27
CA ILE A 326 -10.80 -36.73 -11.02
C ILE A 326 -11.17 -36.13 -12.39
N SER A 327 -10.61 -34.97 -12.75
CA SER A 327 -10.87 -34.25 -14.02
C SER A 327 -9.56 -33.74 -14.68
N PRO A 328 -9.41 -33.73 -16.01
CA PRO A 328 -8.20 -33.28 -16.70
C PRO A 328 -8.10 -31.75 -16.85
N LEU A 329 -6.90 -31.20 -16.68
CA LEU A 329 -6.54 -29.80 -16.95
C LEU A 329 -5.80 -29.71 -18.30
N LYS A 330 -6.32 -28.88 -19.22
CA LYS A 330 -5.75 -28.67 -20.57
C LYS A 330 -4.87 -27.40 -20.59
N ALA A 331 -3.68 -27.48 -21.19
CA ALA A 331 -2.81 -26.31 -21.38
C ALA A 331 -3.20 -25.51 -22.63
N GLN A 332 -2.91 -24.20 -22.64
CA GLN A 332 -3.12 -23.28 -23.78
C GLN A 332 -2.31 -23.64 -25.05
N ARG A 333 -1.32 -24.53 -24.95
CA ARG A 333 -0.61 -25.15 -26.09
C ARG A 333 -0.99 -26.62 -26.09
N ARG A 334 -1.38 -27.20 -27.26
CA ARG A 334 -1.77 -28.61 -27.45
C ARG A 334 -0.92 -29.54 -26.58
N GLY A 335 -1.47 -29.93 -25.43
CA GLY A 335 -0.76 -30.63 -24.39
C GLY A 335 -1.62 -30.72 -23.12
N TYR A 336 -1.61 -31.90 -22.52
CA TYR A 336 -2.21 -32.17 -21.23
C TYR A 336 -1.42 -31.40 -20.15
N ALA A 337 -2.05 -30.46 -19.44
CA ALA A 337 -1.38 -29.67 -18.40
C ALA A 337 -1.32 -30.41 -17.06
N GLY A 338 -2.23 -31.36 -16.84
CA GLY A 338 -2.35 -32.05 -15.56
C GLY A 338 -3.75 -32.55 -15.23
N ARG A 339 -4.00 -32.85 -13.97
CA ARG A 339 -5.28 -33.35 -13.42
C ARG A 339 -5.67 -32.58 -12.17
N MET A 340 -6.96 -32.49 -11.94
CA MET A 340 -7.58 -32.00 -10.71
C MET A 340 -8.22 -33.21 -10.01
N VAL A 341 -7.96 -33.38 -8.71
CA VAL A 341 -8.48 -34.45 -7.87
C VAL A 341 -9.25 -33.81 -6.71
N LEU A 342 -10.53 -34.11 -6.59
CA LEU A 342 -11.43 -33.60 -5.55
C LEU A 342 -11.84 -34.76 -4.62
N LEU A 343 -11.86 -34.54 -3.31
CA LEU A 343 -12.18 -35.50 -2.26
C LEU A 343 -13.11 -34.83 -1.24
N ARG A 344 -14.35 -35.32 -1.12
CA ARG A 344 -15.34 -34.79 -0.19
C ARG A 344 -15.53 -35.72 1.00
N ASP A 345 -15.27 -35.24 2.21
CA ASP A 345 -15.36 -36.02 3.45
C ASP A 345 -16.82 -36.22 3.90
N MET A 346 -17.23 -37.47 4.15
CA MET A 346 -18.54 -37.83 4.68
C MET A 346 -18.49 -38.46 6.09
N THR A 347 -17.35 -38.38 6.77
CA THR A 347 -17.07 -39.06 8.05
C THR A 347 -17.93 -38.56 9.21
N THR A 348 -18.23 -37.26 9.28
CA THR A 348 -18.99 -36.65 10.39
C THR A 348 -20.41 -37.19 10.50
N ILE A 349 -21.04 -37.47 9.35
CA ILE A 349 -22.37 -38.09 9.29
C ILE A 349 -22.31 -39.51 9.88
N TYR A 350 -21.19 -40.21 9.68
CA TYR A 350 -20.96 -41.54 10.24
C TYR A 350 -20.53 -41.53 11.72
N ARG A 351 -19.72 -40.55 12.16
CA ARG A 351 -19.20 -40.46 13.55
C ARG A 351 -20.14 -39.78 14.56
N ALA A 352 -21.00 -38.87 14.14
CA ALA A 352 -21.99 -38.25 15.03
C ALA A 352 -22.93 -39.30 15.65
N GLN A 353 -23.16 -40.39 14.92
CA GLN A 353 -23.91 -41.55 15.37
C GLN A 353 -23.17 -42.35 16.46
N GLN A 354 -21.85 -42.19 16.59
CA GLN A 354 -20.97 -42.93 17.51
C GLN A 354 -20.56 -42.07 18.74
N ALA A 355 -20.37 -40.76 18.57
CA ALA A 355 -19.90 -39.84 19.62
C ALA A 355 -20.88 -39.56 20.77
N LEU A 356 -22.19 -39.77 20.57
CA LEU A 356 -23.19 -39.64 21.63
C LEU A 356 -22.92 -40.63 22.79
N GLN A 357 -22.28 -41.76 22.50
CA GLN A 357 -21.95 -42.79 23.49
C GLN A 357 -20.69 -42.47 24.33
N ASP A 358 -19.77 -41.62 23.84
CA ASP A 358 -18.47 -41.34 24.48
C ASP A 358 -18.46 -40.11 25.41
N SER A 359 -19.45 -39.21 25.30
CA SER A 359 -19.50 -37.97 26.10
C SER A 359 -19.84 -38.22 27.58
N GLU A 360 -20.61 -39.27 27.89
CA GLU A 360 -20.99 -39.59 29.27
C GLU A 360 -19.80 -40.06 30.11
N ALA A 361 -18.81 -40.74 29.51
CA ALA A 361 -17.65 -41.26 30.24
C ALA A 361 -16.64 -40.17 30.66
N ARG A 362 -16.53 -39.08 29.88
CA ARG A 362 -15.49 -38.03 30.04
C ARG A 362 -15.78 -37.06 31.19
N TYR A 363 -17.06 -36.76 31.43
CA TYR A 363 -17.48 -35.83 32.49
C TYR A 363 -17.10 -36.32 33.89
N ARG A 364 -17.14 -37.64 34.11
CA ARG A 364 -16.84 -38.25 35.42
C ARG A 364 -15.36 -38.14 35.81
N GLN A 365 -14.46 -38.08 34.82
CA GLN A 365 -13.00 -38.08 35.04
C GLN A 365 -12.41 -36.69 35.39
N LEU A 366 -13.07 -35.59 35.01
CA LEU A 366 -12.58 -34.22 35.24
C LEU A 366 -12.76 -33.73 36.69
N ILE A 367 -13.80 -34.19 37.37
CA ILE A 367 -14.06 -33.82 38.77
C ILE A 367 -13.04 -34.47 39.71
N GLU A 368 -12.62 -35.69 39.40
CA GLU A 368 -11.68 -36.47 40.22
C GLU A 368 -10.23 -35.95 40.14
N SER A 369 -9.84 -35.19 39.10
CA SER A 369 -8.47 -34.72 38.90
C SER A 369 -8.21 -33.24 39.24
N SER A 370 -9.16 -32.53 39.87
CA SER A 370 -9.01 -31.10 40.18
C SER A 370 -8.04 -30.85 41.36
N PRO A 371 -7.10 -29.89 41.24
CA PRO A 371 -6.13 -29.56 42.31
C PRO A 371 -6.69 -28.66 43.42
N GLU A 372 -7.90 -28.13 43.27
CA GLU A 372 -8.57 -27.33 44.32
C GLU A 372 -9.51 -28.21 45.15
N VAL A 373 -9.74 -27.82 46.41
CA VAL A 373 -10.71 -28.48 47.29
C VAL A 373 -12.10 -28.22 46.74
N ILE A 374 -12.81 -29.28 46.32
CA ILE A 374 -14.17 -29.19 45.76
C ILE A 374 -15.14 -30.04 46.57
N PHE A 375 -16.25 -29.42 46.97
CA PHE A 375 -17.43 -30.09 47.52
C PHE A 375 -18.67 -29.82 46.65
N VAL A 376 -19.53 -30.82 46.47
CA VAL A 376 -20.91 -30.64 46.01
C VAL A 376 -21.82 -30.89 47.19
N LEU A 377 -22.73 -29.96 47.45
CA LEU A 377 -23.62 -29.93 48.60
C LEU A 377 -25.08 -30.06 48.15
N ASP A 378 -25.93 -30.68 48.97
CA ASP A 378 -27.38 -30.69 48.77
C ASP A 378 -28.04 -29.38 49.24
N GLY A 379 -29.35 -29.25 49.03
CA GLY A 379 -30.14 -28.06 49.37
C GLY A 379 -30.27 -27.81 50.88
N GLN A 380 -29.71 -28.69 51.72
CA GLN A 380 -29.63 -28.56 53.17
C GLN A 380 -28.19 -28.35 53.66
N GLY A 381 -27.21 -28.22 52.74
CA GLY A 381 -25.80 -28.00 53.06
C GLY A 381 -25.03 -29.25 53.48
N ARG A 382 -25.56 -30.45 53.22
CA ARG A 382 -24.85 -31.72 53.40
C ARG A 382 -23.99 -32.04 52.18
N MET A 383 -22.83 -32.65 52.40
CA MET A 383 -21.92 -33.00 51.31
C MET A 383 -22.47 -34.20 50.52
N LEU A 384 -22.72 -34.03 49.24
CA LEU A 384 -23.09 -35.09 48.28
C LEU A 384 -21.85 -35.71 47.61
N LEU A 385 -20.86 -34.88 47.32
CA LEU A 385 -19.62 -35.30 46.68
C LEU A 385 -18.46 -34.46 47.22
N ALA A 386 -17.31 -35.10 47.42
CA ALA A 386 -16.05 -34.43 47.69
C ALA A 386 -14.99 -35.00 46.75
N ASN A 387 -14.20 -34.15 46.10
CA ASN A 387 -13.10 -34.62 45.26
C ASN A 387 -11.93 -35.14 46.13
N PRO A 388 -10.99 -35.92 45.57
CA PRO A 388 -9.91 -36.54 46.35
C PRO A 388 -9.06 -35.55 47.17
N ILE A 389 -8.79 -34.34 46.63
CA ILE A 389 -8.03 -33.28 47.32
C ILE A 389 -8.79 -32.75 48.55
N ALA A 390 -10.11 -32.65 48.48
CA ALA A 390 -10.94 -32.28 49.62
C ALA A 390 -10.95 -33.35 50.71
N LEU A 391 -10.95 -34.64 50.33
CA LEU A 391 -10.84 -35.75 51.27
C LEU A 391 -9.48 -35.76 51.99
N GLU A 392 -8.39 -35.43 51.28
CA GLU A 392 -7.03 -35.36 51.84
C GLU A 392 -6.84 -34.14 52.77
N LYS A 393 -7.17 -32.93 52.29
CA LYS A 393 -6.89 -31.68 53.03
C LYS A 393 -7.70 -31.54 54.33
N PHE A 394 -8.87 -32.17 54.39
CA PHE A 394 -9.76 -32.18 55.56
C PHE A 394 -9.90 -33.57 56.23
N ALA A 395 -9.14 -34.59 55.79
CA ALA A 395 -9.13 -35.96 56.31
C ALA A 395 -10.52 -36.64 56.46
N LEU A 396 -11.36 -36.56 55.42
CA LEU A 396 -12.72 -37.13 55.42
C LEU A 396 -12.70 -38.63 55.00
N PRO A 397 -13.48 -39.54 55.65
CA PRO A 397 -13.45 -40.98 55.34
C PRO A 397 -13.92 -41.31 53.92
N GLY A 398 -13.15 -42.15 53.20
CA GLY A 398 -13.42 -42.49 51.79
C GLY A 398 -14.70 -43.31 51.58
N GLY A 399 -15.64 -42.74 50.82
CA GLY A 399 -16.71 -43.48 50.14
C GLY A 399 -18.05 -43.63 50.88
N VAL A 400 -18.17 -43.19 52.13
CA VAL A 400 -19.46 -43.08 52.84
C VAL A 400 -19.46 -41.75 53.61
N ILE A 401 -20.14 -40.73 53.05
CA ILE A 401 -20.42 -39.50 53.78
C ILE A 401 -21.53 -39.86 54.77
N GLU A 402 -21.18 -40.26 55.99
CA GLU A 402 -22.16 -40.44 57.06
C GLU A 402 -22.82 -39.09 57.38
N ASP A 403 -24.14 -39.09 57.61
CA ASP A 403 -25.06 -37.96 57.88
C ASP A 403 -24.69 -37.05 59.08
N ARG A 404 -23.44 -37.06 59.57
CA ARG A 404 -23.04 -36.42 60.85
C ARG A 404 -21.97 -35.31 60.75
N VAL A 405 -21.35 -35.02 59.60
CA VAL A 405 -20.41 -33.89 59.46
C VAL A 405 -20.92 -32.92 58.39
N GLY A 406 -21.48 -31.78 58.83
CA GLY A 406 -21.94 -30.71 57.93
C GLY A 406 -20.77 -29.87 57.41
N PHE A 407 -20.87 -29.39 56.15
CA PHE A 407 -19.83 -28.60 55.48
C PHE A 407 -19.32 -27.39 56.31
N CYS A 408 -20.21 -26.71 57.04
CA CYS A 408 -19.85 -25.55 57.86
C CYS A 408 -18.94 -25.89 59.07
N HIS A 409 -18.83 -27.16 59.48
CA HIS A 409 -17.98 -27.55 60.60
C HIS A 409 -16.47 -27.51 60.27
N LEU A 410 -16.12 -27.38 58.99
CA LEU A 410 -14.75 -27.25 58.49
C LEU A 410 -14.12 -25.85 58.76
N PHE A 411 -14.90 -24.91 59.29
CA PHE A 411 -14.48 -23.53 59.61
C PHE A 411 -14.49 -23.26 61.12
N LEU A 412 -13.69 -22.29 61.57
CA LEU A 412 -13.64 -21.84 62.97
C LEU A 412 -15.00 -21.35 63.44
N GLU A 413 -15.30 -21.55 64.72
CA GLU A 413 -16.62 -21.31 65.32
C GLU A 413 -17.16 -19.90 65.08
N GLU A 414 -16.29 -18.88 65.10
CA GLU A 414 -16.62 -17.48 64.83
C GLU A 414 -17.06 -17.20 63.39
N ASP A 415 -16.61 -18.02 62.43
CA ASP A 415 -16.86 -17.83 60.98
C ASP A 415 -17.96 -18.76 60.44
N ARG A 416 -18.43 -19.76 61.22
CA ARG A 416 -19.42 -20.77 60.76
C ARG A 416 -20.75 -20.15 60.33
N ASP A 417 -21.26 -19.22 61.12
CA ASP A 417 -22.55 -18.57 60.84
C ASP A 417 -22.48 -17.72 59.57
N ALA A 418 -21.34 -17.09 59.31
CA ALA A 418 -21.12 -16.33 58.08
C ALA A 418 -21.09 -17.24 56.85
N VAL A 419 -20.41 -18.39 56.92
CA VAL A 419 -20.38 -19.38 55.84
C VAL A 419 -21.77 -19.96 55.57
N LEU A 420 -22.52 -20.30 56.62
CA LEU A 420 -23.87 -20.85 56.49
C LEU A 420 -24.85 -19.84 55.88
N GLN A 421 -24.79 -18.57 56.28
CA GLN A 421 -25.61 -17.51 55.69
C GLN A 421 -25.34 -17.33 54.19
N GLN A 422 -24.06 -17.35 53.79
CA GLN A 422 -23.71 -17.22 52.38
C GLN A 422 -24.16 -18.44 51.57
N LEU A 423 -24.11 -19.64 52.13
CA LEU A 423 -24.62 -20.86 51.48
C LEU A 423 -26.13 -20.79 51.24
N LEU A 424 -26.91 -20.38 52.26
CA LEU A 424 -28.35 -20.20 52.13
C LEU A 424 -28.70 -19.11 51.11
N LEU A 425 -27.92 -18.03 51.08
CA LEU A 425 -28.09 -16.95 50.11
C LEU A 425 -27.87 -17.43 48.67
N VAL A 426 -26.93 -18.33 48.41
CA VAL A 426 -26.73 -18.94 47.07
C VAL A 426 -27.93 -19.78 46.65
N LEU A 427 -28.49 -20.56 47.57
CA LEU A 427 -29.67 -21.38 47.31
C LEU A 427 -30.92 -20.54 47.01
N GLU A 428 -31.08 -19.40 47.70
CA GLU A 428 -32.20 -18.49 47.52
C GLU A 428 -32.03 -17.59 46.27
N THR A 429 -30.89 -16.91 46.15
CA THR A 429 -30.66 -15.90 45.11
C THR A 429 -30.13 -16.47 43.80
N ARG A 430 -29.57 -17.68 43.82
CA ARG A 430 -28.90 -18.34 42.68
C ARG A 430 -27.68 -17.57 42.15
N GLN A 431 -27.11 -16.68 42.96
CA GLN A 431 -25.89 -15.96 42.64
C GLN A 431 -24.68 -16.58 43.35
N ILE A 432 -23.50 -16.45 42.72
CA ILE A 432 -22.25 -16.91 43.29
C ILE A 432 -21.91 -16.03 44.49
N GLN A 433 -21.57 -16.64 45.61
CA GLN A 433 -21.09 -15.92 46.80
C GLN A 433 -19.62 -16.22 47.04
N THR A 434 -18.91 -15.23 47.56
CA THR A 434 -17.50 -15.34 47.95
C THR A 434 -17.32 -14.71 49.32
N LEU A 435 -16.58 -15.39 50.17
CA LEU A 435 -16.24 -14.88 51.49
C LEU A 435 -14.84 -15.32 51.91
N GLN A 436 -14.25 -14.55 52.82
CA GLN A 436 -13.05 -14.96 53.54
C GLN A 436 -13.43 -15.41 54.93
N ALA A 437 -12.91 -16.55 55.33
CA ALA A 437 -13.15 -17.18 56.61
C ALA A 437 -11.91 -17.96 57.02
N THR A 438 -11.84 -18.34 58.28
CA THR A 438 -10.72 -19.12 58.79
C THR A 438 -11.10 -20.60 58.78
N ALA A 439 -10.47 -21.36 57.88
CA ALA A 439 -10.71 -22.80 57.76
C ALA A 439 -9.74 -23.59 58.62
N LEU A 440 -10.17 -24.78 59.06
CA LEU A 440 -9.36 -25.68 59.87
C LEU A 440 -8.84 -26.83 59.00
N ALA A 441 -7.52 -26.98 58.94
CA ALA A 441 -6.90 -28.14 58.32
C ALA A 441 -7.09 -29.40 59.19
N TRP A 442 -6.83 -30.59 58.64
CA TRP A 442 -6.99 -31.87 59.35
C TRP A 442 -6.17 -32.01 60.64
N ASP A 443 -5.07 -31.25 60.77
CA ASP A 443 -4.20 -31.19 61.94
C ASP A 443 -4.64 -30.17 63.01
N GLY A 444 -5.74 -29.43 62.73
CA GLY A 444 -6.31 -28.43 63.62
C GLY A 444 -5.73 -27.02 63.47
N HIS A 445 -4.77 -26.78 62.57
CA HIS A 445 -4.23 -25.43 62.36
C HIS A 445 -5.19 -24.53 61.57
N PRO A 446 -5.49 -23.31 62.06
CA PRO A 446 -6.31 -22.35 61.32
C PRO A 446 -5.50 -21.66 60.22
N PHE A 447 -6.08 -21.54 59.03
CA PHE A 447 -5.51 -20.77 57.92
C PHE A 447 -6.53 -19.81 57.31
N ALA A 448 -6.04 -18.71 56.76
CA ALA A 448 -6.89 -17.73 56.10
C ALA A 448 -7.40 -18.30 54.78
N ALA A 449 -8.69 -18.61 54.71
CA ALA A 449 -9.31 -19.23 53.55
C ALA A 449 -10.25 -18.28 52.81
N GLU A 450 -10.27 -18.38 51.48
CA GLU A 450 -11.25 -17.75 50.61
C GLU A 450 -12.15 -18.84 50.00
N ILE A 451 -13.46 -18.68 50.17
CA ILE A 451 -14.48 -19.69 49.86
C ILE A 451 -15.38 -19.15 48.75
N TYR A 452 -15.63 -19.99 47.73
CA TYR A 452 -16.54 -19.70 46.63
C TYR A 452 -17.70 -20.71 46.61
N LEU A 453 -18.93 -20.22 46.50
CA LEU A 453 -20.16 -21.02 46.51
C LEU A 453 -21.01 -20.74 45.26
N SER A 454 -21.42 -21.76 44.51
CA SER A 454 -22.11 -21.62 43.22
C SER A 454 -23.22 -22.68 43.01
N PRO A 455 -24.39 -22.34 42.45
CA PRO A 455 -25.48 -23.32 42.26
C PRO A 455 -25.27 -24.23 41.03
N LEU A 456 -25.55 -25.53 41.16
CA LEU A 456 -25.43 -26.53 40.08
C LEU A 456 -26.78 -26.75 39.37
N LYS A 457 -26.86 -26.64 38.04
CA LYS A 457 -28.11 -26.84 37.27
C LYS A 457 -28.21 -28.29 36.75
N SER A 458 -29.21 -29.04 37.20
CA SER A 458 -29.62 -30.31 36.59
C SER A 458 -30.84 -30.08 35.67
N GLY A 459 -30.91 -30.81 34.56
CA GLY A 459 -31.81 -30.52 33.42
C GLY A 459 -33.28 -30.28 33.81
N GLY A 460 -33.73 -29.03 33.66
CA GLY A 460 -35.15 -28.66 33.57
C GLY A 460 -35.96 -28.53 34.86
N GLN A 461 -35.42 -28.88 36.04
CA GLN A 461 -36.05 -28.62 37.35
C GLN A 461 -35.12 -27.81 38.27
N ALA A 462 -35.68 -27.18 39.31
CA ALA A 462 -34.98 -26.25 40.19
C ALA A 462 -33.68 -26.86 40.76
N ALA A 463 -32.58 -26.11 40.72
CA ALA A 463 -31.29 -26.55 41.25
C ALA A 463 -31.38 -26.81 42.76
N GLU A 464 -31.19 -28.05 43.21
CA GLU A 464 -31.15 -28.38 44.64
C GLU A 464 -29.72 -28.58 45.16
N GLU A 465 -28.68 -28.33 44.33
CA GLU A 465 -27.28 -28.62 44.68
C GLU A 465 -26.36 -27.39 44.53
N VAL A 466 -25.31 -27.31 45.36
CA VAL A 466 -24.33 -26.20 45.39
C VAL A 466 -22.90 -26.74 45.31
N LEU A 467 -22.11 -26.21 44.37
CA LEU A 467 -20.67 -26.45 44.26
C LEU A 467 -19.90 -25.45 45.14
N CYS A 468 -18.94 -25.94 45.93
CA CYS A 468 -18.08 -25.15 46.79
C CYS A 468 -16.59 -25.38 46.49
N LEU A 469 -15.80 -24.29 46.48
CA LEU A 469 -14.34 -24.25 46.36
C LEU A 469 -13.70 -23.50 47.55
N VAL A 470 -12.55 -23.97 48.06
CA VAL A 470 -11.84 -23.35 49.22
C VAL A 470 -10.33 -23.17 48.94
N ARG A 471 -9.77 -21.95 49.13
CA ARG A 471 -8.38 -21.54 48.81
C ARG A 471 -7.67 -20.83 49.99
N ASP A 472 -6.33 -20.85 50.10
CA ASP A 472 -5.52 -20.25 51.22
C ASP A 472 -4.75 -18.96 50.80
N VAL A 473 -4.69 -17.89 51.63
CA VAL A 473 -4.18 -16.54 51.26
C VAL A 473 -3.20 -15.85 52.23
N THR A 474 -2.50 -16.59 53.10
CA THR A 474 -1.76 -16.04 54.27
C THR A 474 -0.53 -15.13 53.97
N GLU A 475 0.25 -15.35 52.91
CA GLU A 475 1.53 -14.63 52.70
C GLU A 475 1.39 -13.19 52.19
N ARG A 476 0.29 -12.87 51.50
CA ARG A 476 0.10 -11.61 50.79
C ARG A 476 -0.02 -10.38 51.71
N LYS A 477 -0.52 -10.54 52.94
CA LYS A 477 -0.80 -9.41 53.87
C LYS A 477 0.44 -8.80 54.54
N ARG A 478 1.60 -9.47 54.57
CA ARG A 478 2.79 -9.00 55.32
C ARG A 478 3.69 -8.01 54.56
N ALA A 479 3.40 -7.70 53.29
CA ALA A 479 4.28 -6.91 52.43
C ALA A 479 3.92 -5.41 52.33
N GLU A 480 2.66 -5.03 52.58
CA GLU A 480 2.18 -3.65 52.36
C GLU A 480 2.70 -2.62 53.38
N GLU A 481 2.99 -3.01 54.62
CA GLU A 481 3.32 -2.07 55.70
C GLU A 481 4.71 -1.41 55.59
N ARG A 482 5.65 -1.96 54.81
CA ARG A 482 7.04 -1.45 54.77
C ARG A 482 7.25 -0.24 53.85
N LEU A 483 6.30 0.09 52.98
CA LEU A 483 6.47 1.10 51.92
C LEU A 483 6.23 2.56 52.38
N LEU A 484 5.54 2.78 53.50
CA LEU A 484 5.06 4.12 53.88
C LEU A 484 6.13 5.03 54.55
N GLN A 485 7.22 4.48 55.10
CA GLN A 485 8.20 5.27 55.86
C GLN A 485 9.28 5.96 55.01
N ALA A 486 9.50 5.54 53.76
CA ALA A 486 10.58 6.07 52.91
C ALA A 486 10.23 7.41 52.22
N ALA A 487 8.95 7.76 52.11
CA ALA A 487 8.49 8.87 51.26
C ALA A 487 8.66 10.28 51.86
N GLU A 488 8.74 10.41 53.19
CA GLU A 488 8.67 11.73 53.86
C GLU A 488 10.00 12.51 53.82
N ILE A 489 11.14 11.82 53.88
CA ILE A 489 12.49 12.44 53.88
C ILE A 489 12.83 13.03 52.50
N GLU A 490 12.28 12.48 51.42
CA GLU A 490 12.57 12.92 50.06
C GLU A 490 11.94 14.30 49.72
N ARG A 491 10.88 14.69 50.43
CA ARG A 491 10.12 15.92 50.13
C ARG A 491 10.88 17.19 50.47
N GLN A 492 11.57 17.23 51.62
CA GLN A 492 12.25 18.44 52.11
C GLN A 492 13.46 18.85 51.26
N ASN A 493 14.18 17.89 50.67
CA ASN A 493 15.32 18.20 49.79
C ASN A 493 14.88 18.70 48.39
N ARG A 494 13.65 18.41 47.96
CA ARG A 494 13.12 18.89 46.66
C ARG A 494 12.82 20.39 46.70
N GLU A 495 12.24 20.88 47.78
CA GLU A 495 11.79 22.28 47.89
C GLU A 495 12.96 23.29 47.80
N LEU A 496 14.10 23.02 48.45
CA LEU A 496 15.29 23.88 48.38
C LEU A 496 15.98 23.84 47.01
N ALA A 497 15.97 22.67 46.35
CA ALA A 497 16.53 22.51 45.01
C ALA A 497 15.67 23.21 43.95
N GLU A 498 14.35 23.28 44.13
CA GLU A 498 13.42 23.92 43.20
C GLU A 498 13.59 25.44 43.16
N ALA A 499 13.77 26.10 44.30
CA ALA A 499 13.98 27.56 44.36
C ALA A 499 15.27 28.01 43.66
N LEU A 500 16.38 27.29 43.86
CA LEU A 500 17.66 27.56 43.17
C LEU A 500 17.58 27.25 41.66
N ARG A 501 16.83 26.22 41.28
CA ARG A 501 16.59 25.87 39.87
C ARG A 501 15.78 26.92 39.14
N GLU A 502 14.77 27.51 39.78
CA GLU A 502 13.91 28.53 39.18
C GLU A 502 14.69 29.81 38.84
N ILE A 503 15.57 30.26 39.75
CA ILE A 503 16.46 31.40 39.53
C ILE A 503 17.50 31.07 38.42
N GLY A 504 18.08 29.86 38.42
CA GLY A 504 19.01 29.41 37.37
C GLY A 504 18.38 29.31 35.97
N LEU A 505 17.09 28.93 35.90
CA LEU A 505 16.31 28.90 34.64
C LEU A 505 16.05 30.31 34.11
N ALA A 506 15.66 31.26 34.96
CA ALA A 506 15.44 32.65 34.58
C ALA A 506 16.73 33.31 34.02
N LEU A 507 17.89 32.96 34.58
CA LEU A 507 19.20 33.43 34.12
C LEU A 507 19.63 32.81 32.79
N SER A 508 19.30 31.54 32.55
CA SER A 508 19.64 30.83 31.30
C SER A 508 18.75 31.21 30.12
N ALA A 509 17.60 31.83 30.36
CA ALA A 509 16.61 32.19 29.33
C ALA A 509 16.94 33.49 28.59
N SER A 510 17.69 34.42 29.19
CA SER A 510 18.10 35.64 28.51
C SER A 510 19.33 35.40 27.64
N LEU A 511 19.25 35.86 26.39
CA LEU A 511 20.33 35.80 25.40
C LEU A 511 21.13 37.10 25.34
N ASP A 512 20.73 38.10 26.14
CA ASP A 512 21.44 39.35 26.27
C ASP A 512 22.38 39.30 27.49
N VAL A 513 23.67 39.45 27.21
CA VAL A 513 24.73 39.39 28.22
C VAL A 513 24.53 40.45 29.29
N ASP A 514 24.07 41.65 28.91
CA ASP A 514 23.87 42.75 29.84
C ASP A 514 22.70 42.47 30.81
N GLU A 515 21.59 41.93 30.31
CA GLU A 515 20.41 41.57 31.11
C GLU A 515 20.71 40.40 32.08
N VAL A 516 21.48 39.42 31.62
CA VAL A 516 21.92 38.27 32.45
C VAL A 516 22.74 38.76 33.64
N LEU A 517 23.71 39.66 33.42
CA LEU A 517 24.57 40.19 34.48
C LEU A 517 23.79 41.00 35.53
N ASP A 518 22.80 41.78 35.10
CA ASP A 518 21.95 42.57 36.02
C ASP A 518 21.07 41.67 36.90
N LYS A 519 20.48 40.61 36.32
CA LYS A 519 19.67 39.63 37.07
C LYS A 519 20.49 38.77 38.03
N ILE A 520 21.76 38.48 37.72
CA ILE A 520 22.65 37.74 38.64
C ILE A 520 22.82 38.52 39.94
N LEU A 521 23.19 39.80 39.85
CA LEU A 521 23.37 40.65 41.04
C LEU A 521 22.05 40.82 41.81
N GLU A 522 20.92 40.88 41.12
CA GLU A 522 19.59 40.88 41.75
C GLU A 522 19.31 39.61 42.56
N GLY A 523 19.44 38.45 41.93
CA GLY A 523 19.11 37.16 42.52
C GLY A 523 19.98 36.82 43.73
N ILE A 524 21.27 37.17 43.68
CA ILE A 524 22.17 36.97 44.82
C ILE A 524 21.71 37.79 46.04
N GLY A 525 21.20 39.01 45.83
CA GLY A 525 20.75 39.90 46.90
C GLY A 525 19.54 39.38 47.69
N LEU A 526 18.82 38.38 47.16
CA LEU A 526 17.72 37.70 47.86
C LEU A 526 18.20 36.61 48.82
N VAL A 527 19.42 36.10 48.63
CA VAL A 527 19.94 34.93 49.36
C VAL A 527 21.14 35.30 50.24
N ILE A 528 21.96 36.26 49.80
CA ILE A 528 23.11 36.77 50.54
C ILE A 528 22.96 38.29 50.65
N PRO A 529 22.75 38.86 51.85
CA PRO A 529 22.74 40.31 52.03
C PRO A 529 24.10 40.94 51.69
N TYR A 530 24.09 42.00 50.90
CA TYR A 530 25.27 42.81 50.57
C TYR A 530 24.87 44.28 50.42
N ASP A 531 25.83 45.19 50.63
CA ASP A 531 25.60 46.64 50.52
C ASP A 531 25.89 47.14 49.10
N SER A 532 26.94 46.59 48.48
CA SER A 532 27.30 46.78 47.07
C SER A 532 27.97 45.51 46.52
N GLY A 533 27.93 45.33 45.20
CA GLY A 533 28.47 44.14 44.56
C GLY A 533 28.71 44.34 43.07
N ASN A 534 29.66 43.60 42.51
CA ASN A 534 30.06 43.73 41.13
C ASN A 534 30.39 42.39 40.46
N ILE A 535 30.29 42.39 39.13
CA ILE A 535 30.77 41.32 38.26
C ILE A 535 31.88 41.87 37.39
N THR A 536 33.03 41.23 37.47
CA THR A 536 34.24 41.56 36.73
C THR A 536 34.50 40.48 35.70
N LEU A 537 34.64 40.83 34.42
CA LEU A 537 34.98 39.88 33.35
C LEU A 537 36.43 40.06 32.90
N LEU A 538 37.03 38.98 32.41
CA LEU A 538 38.42 38.97 31.99
C LEU A 538 38.59 39.30 30.51
N GLU A 539 39.48 40.25 30.25
CA GLU A 539 40.02 40.55 28.92
C GLU A 539 41.53 40.28 28.94
N GLY A 540 41.91 39.02 28.70
CA GLY A 540 43.28 38.56 28.92
C GLY A 540 43.62 38.57 30.41
N LYS A 541 44.64 39.35 30.82
CA LYS A 541 45.06 39.51 32.24
C LYS A 541 44.37 40.66 32.97
N ARG A 542 43.47 41.38 32.30
CA ARG A 542 42.77 42.54 32.86
C ARG A 542 41.39 42.13 33.33
N ALA A 543 41.07 42.42 34.57
CA ALA A 543 39.74 42.25 35.15
C ALA A 543 38.99 43.58 35.04
N VAL A 544 37.95 43.62 34.21
CA VAL A 544 37.16 44.82 33.93
C VAL A 544 35.78 44.67 34.55
N ILE A 545 35.37 45.64 35.36
CA ILE A 545 34.01 45.64 35.95
C ILE A 545 32.99 45.81 34.83
N SER A 546 32.27 44.72 34.53
CA SER A 546 31.26 44.69 33.47
C SER A 546 29.87 45.08 33.99
N ARG A 547 29.59 44.77 35.27
CA ARG A 547 28.37 45.19 35.96
C ARG A 547 28.59 45.44 37.45
N SER A 548 27.74 46.30 38.02
CA SER A 548 27.84 46.79 39.41
C SER A 548 26.46 47.18 39.95
N ARG A 549 26.18 46.90 41.22
CA ARG A 549 24.92 47.25 41.92
C ARG A 549 25.20 47.69 43.37
N GLY A 550 24.43 48.63 43.90
CA GLY A 550 24.54 49.11 45.30
C GLY A 550 25.53 50.25 45.54
N TYR A 551 26.50 50.48 44.64
CA TYR A 551 27.48 51.57 44.77
C TYR A 551 26.86 52.97 44.66
N GLU A 552 25.71 53.09 43.99
CA GLU A 552 24.95 54.33 43.87
C GLU A 552 24.54 54.93 45.24
N ARG A 553 24.42 54.10 46.28
CA ARG A 553 24.03 54.51 47.64
C ARG A 553 25.09 55.36 48.33
N PHE A 554 26.33 55.28 47.87
CA PHE A 554 27.48 56.01 48.41
C PHE A 554 27.81 57.27 47.56
N GLY A 555 26.95 57.60 46.59
CA GLY A 555 27.02 58.79 45.76
C GLY A 555 27.34 58.50 44.28
N ALA A 556 26.74 59.25 43.36
CA ALA A 556 26.89 59.02 41.91
C ALA A 556 28.35 59.04 41.41
N HIS A 557 29.21 59.83 42.05
CA HIS A 557 30.64 59.87 41.74
C HIS A 557 31.37 58.55 42.06
N VAL A 558 30.93 57.79 43.06
CA VAL A 558 31.51 56.48 43.44
C VAL A 558 31.18 55.46 42.36
N LEU A 559 29.93 55.40 41.91
CA LEU A 559 29.51 54.49 40.84
C LEU A 559 30.28 54.75 39.53
N GLN A 560 30.48 56.02 39.16
CA GLN A 560 31.22 56.38 37.95
C GLN A 560 32.71 55.98 38.05
N MET A 561 33.31 56.15 39.24
CA MET A 561 34.69 55.75 39.50
C MET A 561 34.87 54.22 39.47
N VAL A 562 33.95 53.47 40.11
CA VAL A 562 33.98 52.00 40.15
C VAL A 562 33.88 51.41 38.74
N ARG A 563 33.02 51.95 37.86
CA ARG A 563 32.90 51.47 36.46
C ARG A 563 34.16 51.70 35.60
N GLN A 564 35.09 52.54 36.04
CA GLN A 564 36.34 52.81 35.35
C GLN A 564 37.50 51.95 35.88
N PHE A 565 37.29 51.17 36.94
CA PHE A 565 38.32 50.31 37.49
C PHE A 565 38.61 49.14 36.55
N VAL A 566 39.90 49.00 36.26
CA VAL A 566 40.49 47.88 35.56
C VAL A 566 41.61 47.36 36.44
N PHE A 567 41.51 46.11 36.86
CA PHE A 567 42.50 45.48 37.72
C PHE A 567 43.41 44.59 36.91
N ASP A 568 44.70 44.60 37.22
CA ASP A 568 45.62 43.57 36.74
C ASP A 568 45.52 42.38 37.69
N VAL A 569 45.04 41.25 37.17
CA VAL A 569 44.80 40.04 37.97
C VAL A 569 46.09 39.56 38.65
N ASP A 570 47.24 39.74 38.00
CA ASP A 570 48.53 39.33 38.54
C ASP A 570 49.01 40.28 39.64
N GLN A 571 48.43 41.47 39.83
CA GLN A 571 48.86 42.44 40.86
C GLN A 571 47.86 42.54 42.03
N THR A 572 46.62 42.12 41.83
CA THR A 572 45.56 42.15 42.84
C THR A 572 45.46 40.81 43.58
N GLU A 573 45.89 40.78 44.84
CA GLU A 573 46.12 39.53 45.60
C GLU A 573 44.88 38.63 45.70
N ASN A 574 43.71 39.20 46.00
CA ASN A 574 42.46 38.45 46.10
C ASN A 574 42.00 37.87 44.75
N PHE A 575 42.18 38.59 43.62
CA PHE A 575 41.87 38.05 42.29
C PHE A 575 42.88 36.98 41.84
N ARG A 576 44.18 37.19 42.10
CA ARG A 576 45.23 36.19 41.85
C ARG A 576 44.93 34.90 42.62
N TRP A 577 44.61 35.03 43.90
CA TRP A 577 44.30 33.88 44.76
C TRP A 577 43.10 33.09 44.25
N MET A 578 42.00 33.77 43.89
CA MET A 578 40.80 33.09 43.33
C MET A 578 41.07 32.48 41.95
N MET A 579 41.92 33.09 41.13
CA MET A 579 42.33 32.54 39.84
C MET A 579 43.14 31.24 39.99
N GLU A 580 44.08 31.21 40.95
CA GLU A 580 44.93 30.05 41.22
C GLU A 580 44.18 28.91 41.93
N ASN A 581 43.38 29.25 42.95
CA ASN A 581 42.75 28.26 43.84
C ASN A 581 41.35 27.84 43.36
N ARG A 582 40.73 28.61 42.46
CA ARG A 582 39.39 28.35 41.89
C ARG A 582 38.31 28.12 42.94
N LYS A 583 38.42 28.85 44.05
CA LYS A 583 37.52 28.76 45.21
C LYS A 583 37.07 30.16 45.62
N PRO A 584 35.91 30.28 46.29
CA PRO A 584 35.50 31.54 46.87
C PRO A 584 36.46 31.95 48.00
N LEU A 585 36.66 33.26 48.13
CA LEU A 585 37.52 33.88 49.15
C LEU A 585 36.67 34.80 50.02
N ILE A 586 36.80 34.65 51.34
CA ILE A 586 36.21 35.58 52.32
C ILE A 586 37.34 36.40 52.94
N ILE A 587 37.17 37.72 52.93
CA ILE A 587 38.01 38.66 53.67
C ILE A 587 37.15 39.23 54.79
N GLN A 588 37.50 38.85 56.02
CA GLN A 588 36.74 39.18 57.23
C GLN A 588 36.87 40.66 57.62
N ASP A 589 38.05 41.24 57.38
CA ASP A 589 38.32 42.67 57.50
C ASP A 589 39.24 43.12 56.36
N THR A 590 38.72 43.93 55.44
CA THR A 590 39.44 44.48 54.28
C THR A 590 40.48 45.53 54.67
N HIS A 591 40.32 46.22 55.81
CA HIS A 591 41.31 47.18 56.29
C HIS A 591 42.50 46.47 56.93
N ALA A 592 42.29 45.31 57.56
CA ALA A 592 43.38 44.48 58.08
C ALA A 592 44.03 43.57 57.02
N TYR A 593 43.44 43.43 55.82
CA TYR A 593 43.94 42.54 54.78
C TYR A 593 45.09 43.19 53.97
N PRO A 594 46.33 42.66 54.01
CA PRO A 594 47.50 43.31 53.39
C PRO A 594 47.41 43.51 51.87
N GLY A 595 46.67 42.63 51.19
CA GLY A 595 46.50 42.64 49.73
C GLY A 595 45.30 43.46 49.21
N TRP A 596 44.60 44.18 50.09
CA TRP A 596 43.40 44.93 49.70
C TRP A 596 43.77 46.25 49.00
N VAL A 597 43.21 46.47 47.80
CA VAL A 597 43.41 47.73 47.06
C VAL A 597 42.50 48.80 47.66
N ARG A 598 43.09 49.69 48.46
CA ARG A 598 42.35 50.80 49.09
C ARG A 598 42.13 51.93 48.11
N VAL A 599 40.86 52.24 47.87
CA VAL A 599 40.44 53.42 47.11
C VAL A 599 39.48 54.23 47.98
N GLU A 600 39.70 55.55 48.05
CA GLU A 600 38.93 56.50 48.90
C GLU A 600 37.41 56.32 48.75
N ALA A 601 36.95 56.09 47.51
CA ALA A 601 35.53 55.88 47.19
C ALA A 601 34.94 54.55 47.72
N THR A 602 35.76 53.65 48.27
CA THR A 602 35.39 52.30 48.72
C THR A 602 35.86 51.98 50.14
N GLU A 603 36.26 52.99 50.92
CA GLU A 603 36.71 52.79 52.32
C GLU A 603 35.63 52.22 53.25
N TYR A 604 34.35 52.35 52.88
CA TYR A 604 33.22 51.80 53.63
C TYR A 604 33.14 50.27 53.59
N ILE A 605 33.90 49.60 52.71
CA ILE A 605 33.89 48.13 52.63
C ILE A 605 34.75 47.62 53.78
N HIS A 606 34.15 46.92 54.73
CA HIS A 606 34.82 46.31 55.87
C HIS A 606 34.86 44.78 55.79
N SER A 607 33.86 44.14 55.18
CA SER A 607 33.85 42.69 54.94
C SER A 607 33.56 42.42 53.47
N TRP A 608 34.25 41.43 52.89
CA TRP A 608 34.18 41.13 51.46
C TRP A 608 34.14 39.65 51.19
N VAL A 609 33.36 39.23 50.20
CA VAL A 609 33.38 37.86 49.67
C VAL A 609 33.40 37.88 48.15
N GLY A 610 34.26 37.06 47.57
CA GLY A 610 34.33 36.88 46.12
C GLY A 610 34.30 35.43 45.72
N ALA A 611 33.80 35.15 44.52
CA ALA A 611 33.81 33.83 43.90
C ALA A 611 34.24 33.92 42.42
N PRO A 612 35.06 32.98 41.92
CA PRO A 612 35.42 32.92 40.51
C PRO A 612 34.25 32.40 39.66
N ILE A 613 33.99 33.04 38.52
CA ILE A 613 33.03 32.59 37.52
C ILE A 613 33.76 31.61 36.60
N ILE A 614 33.42 30.32 36.69
CA ILE A 614 34.15 29.23 36.01
C ILE A 614 33.24 28.54 34.99
N VAL A 615 33.75 28.34 33.77
CA VAL A 615 33.12 27.52 32.74
C VAL A 615 34.15 26.62 32.10
N ARG A 616 33.87 25.31 32.00
CA ARG A 616 34.77 24.31 31.37
C ARG A 616 36.22 24.42 31.88
N ASN A 617 36.38 24.65 33.17
CA ASN A 617 37.68 24.74 33.85
C ASN A 617 38.50 26.01 33.54
N GLU A 618 37.90 27.00 32.88
CA GLU A 618 38.43 28.33 32.61
C GLU A 618 37.70 29.37 33.48
N VAL A 619 38.45 30.29 34.08
CA VAL A 619 37.87 31.40 34.84
C VAL A 619 37.54 32.50 33.83
N LEU A 620 36.27 32.89 33.73
CA LEU A 620 35.80 33.95 32.84
C LEU A 620 35.79 35.33 33.52
N GLY A 621 35.79 35.35 34.86
CA GLY A 621 35.59 36.55 35.65
C GLY A 621 35.45 36.27 37.14
N PHE A 622 35.08 37.29 37.90
CA PHE A 622 34.87 37.23 39.35
C PHE A 622 33.57 37.92 39.73
N LEU A 623 32.88 37.35 40.71
CA LEU A 623 31.69 37.90 41.33
C LEU A 623 32.06 38.32 42.75
N SER A 624 31.81 39.58 43.09
CA SER A 624 32.27 40.20 44.34
C SER A 624 31.13 40.87 45.08
N LEU A 625 31.04 40.65 46.39
CA LEU A 625 30.07 41.29 47.28
C LEU A 625 30.75 41.98 48.46
N ASP A 626 30.24 43.16 48.79
CA ASP A 626 30.83 44.09 49.74
C ASP A 626 29.83 44.36 50.89
N LYS A 627 30.34 44.48 52.12
CA LYS A 627 29.56 44.84 53.31
C LYS A 627 30.30 45.87 54.18
N CYS A 628 29.55 46.79 54.79
CA CYS A 628 30.09 47.77 55.74
C CYS A 628 30.31 47.23 57.16
N GLU A 629 29.73 46.08 57.49
CA GLU A 629 29.91 45.40 58.77
C GLU A 629 31.14 44.49 58.73
N GLU A 630 32.04 44.61 59.70
CA GLU A 630 33.19 43.71 59.86
C GLU A 630 32.74 42.28 60.17
N ASN A 631 33.50 41.29 59.71
CA ASN A 631 33.27 39.85 59.96
C ASN A 631 31.89 39.30 59.54
N PHE A 632 31.25 39.93 58.55
CA PHE A 632 29.87 39.59 58.16
C PHE A 632 29.79 38.26 57.39
N TYR A 633 30.70 38.01 56.44
CA TYR A 633 30.61 36.84 55.57
C TYR A 633 31.13 35.55 56.23
N ARG A 634 30.33 34.48 56.12
CA ARG A 634 30.58 33.15 56.69
C ARG A 634 30.82 32.11 55.59
N PRO A 635 31.41 30.93 55.90
CA PRO A 635 31.62 29.87 54.90
C PRO A 635 30.36 29.42 54.15
N GLU A 636 29.19 29.52 54.78
CA GLU A 636 27.90 29.25 54.14
C GLU A 636 27.56 30.26 53.03
N HIS A 637 27.85 31.56 53.25
CA HIS A 637 27.69 32.59 52.23
C HIS A 637 28.63 32.36 51.03
N ALA A 638 29.87 31.94 51.29
CA ALA A 638 30.81 31.60 50.22
C ALA A 638 30.36 30.39 49.38
N ARG A 639 29.81 29.34 50.00
CA ARG A 639 29.26 28.18 49.27
C ARG A 639 28.05 28.58 48.41
N THR A 640 27.18 29.41 48.93
CA THR A 640 26.03 29.93 48.17
C THR A 640 26.52 30.81 47.01
N LEU A 641 27.49 31.71 47.23
CA LEU A 641 28.03 32.57 46.19
C LEU A 641 28.73 31.77 45.07
N GLU A 642 29.44 30.70 45.42
CA GLU A 642 30.06 29.77 44.48
C GLU A 642 29.02 29.11 43.56
N LEU A 643 27.87 28.71 44.09
CA LEU A 643 26.76 28.17 43.30
C LEU A 643 26.22 29.21 42.29
N PHE A 644 26.07 30.46 42.70
CA PHE A 644 25.65 31.55 41.81
C PHE A 644 26.71 31.88 40.76
N ALA A 645 28.00 31.88 41.11
CA ALA A 645 29.10 32.10 40.17
C ALA A 645 29.18 31.01 39.09
N ALA A 646 28.89 29.76 39.44
CA ALA A 646 28.80 28.66 38.48
C ALA A 646 27.63 28.83 37.49
N GLN A 647 26.45 29.24 37.99
CA GLN A 647 25.28 29.52 37.14
C GLN A 647 25.53 30.72 36.21
N ALA A 648 26.15 31.78 36.73
CA ALA A 648 26.56 32.95 35.96
C ALA A 648 27.49 32.58 34.81
N GLY A 649 28.46 31.71 35.06
CA GLY A 649 29.37 31.20 34.02
C GLY A 649 28.62 30.52 32.89
N GLN A 650 27.72 29.60 33.22
CA GLN A 650 26.98 28.84 32.21
C GLN A 650 26.08 29.74 31.33
N ALA A 651 25.41 30.73 31.94
CA ALA A 651 24.57 31.67 31.22
C ALA A 651 25.38 32.55 30.23
N LEU A 652 26.53 33.09 30.68
CA LEU A 652 27.42 33.89 29.83
C LEU A 652 27.99 33.09 28.65
N TYR A 653 28.32 31.81 28.86
CA TYR A 653 28.80 30.93 27.80
C TYR A 653 27.73 30.65 26.74
N ASN A 654 26.48 30.40 27.17
CA ASN A 654 25.36 30.15 26.27
C ASN A 654 25.04 31.36 25.38
N ALA A 655 24.99 32.57 25.95
CA ALA A 655 24.74 33.80 25.20
C ALA A 655 25.80 34.07 24.12
N ARG A 656 27.08 33.80 24.43
CA ARG A 656 28.19 33.94 23.47
C ARG A 656 28.08 32.95 22.30
N LEU A 657 27.78 31.68 22.59
CA LEU A 657 27.65 30.63 21.57
C LEU A 657 26.47 30.89 20.61
N TYR A 658 25.35 31.35 21.15
CA TYR A 658 24.16 31.68 20.35
C TYR A 658 24.45 32.80 19.32
N ARG A 659 25.14 33.86 19.75
CA ARG A 659 25.51 34.98 18.86
C ARG A 659 26.36 34.51 17.68
N GLN A 660 27.32 33.62 17.92
CA GLN A 660 28.17 33.04 16.88
C GLN A 660 27.41 32.12 15.93
N SER A 661 26.53 31.26 16.47
CA SER A 661 25.69 30.36 15.67
C SER A 661 24.76 31.13 14.74
N ARG A 662 24.13 32.21 15.23
CA ARG A 662 23.23 33.06 14.42
C ARG A 662 23.93 33.70 13.22
N GLN A 663 25.15 34.22 13.40
CA GLN A 663 25.92 34.82 12.31
C GLN A 663 26.30 33.80 11.23
N MET A 664 26.62 32.57 11.64
CA MET A 664 26.94 31.49 10.71
C MET A 664 25.71 31.03 9.93
N LEU A 665 24.56 30.93 10.61
CA LEU A 665 23.27 30.57 9.99
C LEU A 665 22.83 31.59 8.92
N GLU A 666 22.97 32.89 9.19
CA GLU A 666 22.62 33.95 8.24
C GLU A 666 23.51 33.92 6.97
N HIS A 667 24.78 33.55 7.10
CA HIS A 667 25.68 33.38 5.97
C HIS A 667 25.31 32.16 5.12
N GLU A 668 25.01 31.03 5.77
CA GLU A 668 24.64 29.77 5.11
C GLU A 668 23.27 29.86 4.42
N GLN A 669 22.29 30.55 5.02
CA GLN A 669 20.97 30.79 4.43
C GLN A 669 21.05 31.59 3.13
N LYS A 670 21.92 32.61 3.04
CA LYS A 670 22.10 33.38 1.80
C LYS A 670 22.66 32.52 0.67
N ILE A 671 23.58 31.60 0.97
CA ILE A 671 24.15 30.66 -0.01
C ILE A 671 23.06 29.67 -0.47
N ASN A 672 22.33 29.08 0.47
CA ASN A 672 21.28 28.11 0.16
C ASN A 672 20.13 28.70 -0.66
N GLN A 673 19.69 29.93 -0.37
CA GLN A 673 18.65 30.60 -1.17
C GLN A 673 19.04 30.80 -2.64
N ILE A 674 20.33 31.04 -2.92
CA ILE A 674 20.80 31.21 -4.30
C ILE A 674 21.01 29.85 -4.98
N LEU A 675 21.51 28.85 -4.24
CA LEU A 675 21.58 27.47 -4.73
C LEU A 675 20.20 26.89 -5.06
N GLU A 676 19.17 27.19 -4.26
CA GLU A 676 17.78 26.81 -4.54
C GLU A 676 17.25 27.41 -5.85
N ARG A 677 17.58 28.67 -6.14
CA ARG A 677 17.21 29.31 -7.41
C ARG A 677 17.83 28.58 -8.60
N ILE A 678 19.13 28.26 -8.51
CA ILE A 678 19.83 27.47 -9.53
C ILE A 678 19.22 26.06 -9.66
N ALA A 679 18.88 25.40 -8.55
CA ALA A 679 18.34 24.04 -8.51
C ALA A 679 16.86 23.93 -8.95
N SER A 680 16.13 25.05 -8.97
CA SER A 680 14.71 25.16 -9.35
C SER A 680 14.47 25.31 -10.85
N SER A 681 15.52 25.66 -11.61
CA SER A 681 15.44 25.78 -13.06
C SER A 681 15.42 24.40 -13.73
N LEU A 682 14.43 24.17 -14.60
CA LEU A 682 14.23 22.91 -15.33
C LEU A 682 14.80 22.93 -16.76
N ASN A 683 15.25 24.10 -17.23
CA ASN A 683 15.85 24.27 -18.55
C ASN A 683 17.36 24.50 -18.40
N ILE A 684 18.17 23.78 -19.18
CA ILE A 684 19.63 23.88 -19.14
C ILE A 684 20.12 25.29 -19.50
N GLU A 685 19.48 25.99 -20.43
CA GLU A 685 19.85 27.34 -20.88
C GLU A 685 19.67 28.36 -19.75
N THR A 686 18.49 28.35 -19.11
CA THR A 686 18.19 29.25 -17.97
C THR A 686 19.05 28.92 -16.75
N THR A 687 19.37 27.64 -16.54
CA THR A 687 20.24 27.20 -15.44
C THR A 687 21.66 27.73 -15.63
N VAL A 688 22.23 27.55 -16.82
CA VAL A 688 23.59 28.00 -17.15
C VAL A 688 23.66 29.54 -17.13
N GLU A 689 22.64 30.25 -17.60
CA GLU A 689 22.56 31.71 -17.51
C GLU A 689 22.60 32.22 -16.07
N GLN A 690 21.80 31.63 -15.18
CA GLN A 690 21.77 32.02 -13.76
C GLN A 690 23.08 31.73 -13.04
N ILE A 691 23.71 30.58 -13.32
CA ILE A 691 25.04 30.24 -12.80
C ILE A 691 26.07 31.29 -13.25
N ASN A 692 26.01 31.73 -14.50
CA ASN A 692 26.96 32.68 -15.05
C ASN A 692 26.86 34.06 -14.39
N ILE A 693 25.63 34.59 -14.28
CA ILE A 693 25.34 35.87 -13.61
C ILE A 693 25.80 35.82 -12.15
N PHE A 694 25.44 34.75 -11.45
CA PHE A 694 25.79 34.58 -10.04
C PHE A 694 27.29 34.47 -9.83
N GLY A 695 28.00 33.69 -10.65
CA GLY A 695 29.44 33.57 -10.55
C GLY A 695 30.18 34.89 -10.76
N CYS A 696 29.68 35.75 -11.66
CA CYS A 696 30.25 37.09 -11.81
C CYS A 696 30.09 37.93 -10.54
N GLN A 697 28.93 37.88 -9.89
CA GLN A 697 28.67 38.60 -8.63
C GLN A 697 29.46 38.01 -7.45
N TRP A 698 29.50 36.68 -7.32
CA TRP A 698 30.21 35.99 -6.24
C TRP A 698 31.72 36.28 -6.31
N LEU A 699 32.30 36.13 -7.51
CA LEU A 699 33.74 36.19 -7.70
C LEU A 699 34.25 37.62 -7.98
N GLY A 700 33.34 38.60 -8.04
CA GLY A 700 33.66 39.99 -8.36
C GLY A 700 34.15 40.21 -9.79
N ALA A 701 33.80 39.33 -10.72
CA ALA A 701 34.24 39.40 -12.12
C ALA A 701 33.42 40.41 -12.93
N ASP A 702 34.06 41.06 -13.91
CA ASP A 702 33.40 42.04 -14.79
C ASP A 702 32.53 41.35 -15.87
N ALA A 703 32.87 40.10 -16.25
CA ALA A 703 32.13 39.29 -17.22
C ALA A 703 32.37 37.78 -17.01
N GLY A 704 31.53 36.95 -17.62
CA GLY A 704 31.60 35.48 -17.53
C GLY A 704 31.06 34.75 -18.76
N LEU A 705 31.61 33.56 -19.03
CA LEU A 705 31.24 32.69 -20.14
C LEU A 705 31.22 31.23 -19.68
N ILE A 706 30.14 30.52 -20.00
CA ILE A 706 30.02 29.09 -19.73
C ILE A 706 29.91 28.32 -21.05
N GLY A 707 30.81 27.36 -21.23
CA GLY A 707 30.80 26.41 -22.34
C GLY A 707 30.50 25.00 -21.84
N LEU A 708 29.60 24.29 -22.50
CA LEU A 708 29.35 22.87 -22.23
C LEU A 708 30.06 21.98 -23.26
N TYR A 709 30.49 20.82 -22.80
CA TYR A 709 31.12 19.82 -23.66
C TYR A 709 30.07 19.00 -24.42
N GLU A 710 30.27 18.87 -25.73
CA GLU A 710 29.48 18.08 -26.68
C GLU A 710 30.32 16.90 -27.16
N GLU A 711 30.00 15.69 -26.67
CA GLU A 711 30.81 14.49 -26.91
C GLU A 711 30.79 14.03 -28.37
N GLU A 712 29.64 14.12 -29.06
CA GLU A 712 29.49 13.67 -30.45
C GLU A 712 30.41 14.41 -31.43
N ARG A 713 30.80 15.64 -31.09
CA ARG A 713 31.60 16.53 -31.95
C ARG A 713 32.93 16.96 -31.30
N ASP A 714 33.28 16.40 -30.14
CA ASP A 714 34.50 16.64 -29.34
C ASP A 714 34.89 18.13 -29.22
N ARG A 715 33.94 18.95 -28.76
CA ARG A 715 34.09 20.42 -28.69
C ARG A 715 33.30 21.05 -27.54
N LEU A 716 33.70 22.24 -27.14
CA LEU A 716 32.94 23.09 -26.22
C LEU A 716 32.00 24.00 -27.01
N VAL A 717 30.72 24.05 -26.62
CA VAL A 717 29.71 24.94 -27.18
C VAL A 717 29.32 25.97 -26.12
N THR A 718 29.41 27.25 -26.47
CA THR A 718 29.05 28.34 -25.55
C THR A 718 27.54 28.45 -25.42
N LEU A 719 27.02 28.25 -24.20
CA LEU A 719 25.58 28.34 -23.92
C LEU A 719 25.19 29.62 -23.17
N SER A 720 26.11 30.23 -22.41
CA SER A 720 25.84 31.51 -21.75
C SER A 720 27.03 32.45 -21.81
N VAL A 721 26.72 33.72 -22.03
CA VAL A 721 27.65 34.84 -21.96
C VAL A 721 26.98 35.95 -21.14
N TYR A 722 27.64 36.38 -20.08
CA TYR A 722 27.27 37.53 -19.28
C TYR A 722 28.37 38.58 -19.42
N ASP A 723 28.10 39.63 -20.19
CA ASP A 723 29.01 40.75 -20.38
C ASP A 723 28.22 42.07 -20.44
N PRO A 724 28.04 42.74 -19.28
CA PRO A 724 27.35 44.03 -19.22
C PRO A 724 28.03 45.14 -20.03
N SER A 725 29.33 45.01 -20.29
CA SER A 725 30.13 46.01 -21.01
C SER A 725 30.13 45.81 -22.52
N ASN A 726 29.66 44.64 -22.99
CA ASN A 726 29.63 44.22 -24.39
C ASN A 726 30.98 44.36 -25.11
N ARG A 727 32.08 44.05 -24.41
CA ARG A 727 33.47 44.14 -24.90
C ARG A 727 34.03 42.78 -25.32
N LEU A 728 33.42 41.68 -24.92
CA LEU A 728 33.85 40.32 -25.24
C LEU A 728 33.37 39.87 -26.63
N VAL A 729 34.28 39.26 -27.39
CA VAL A 729 33.93 38.55 -28.64
C VAL A 729 33.26 37.22 -28.28
N ARG A 730 32.05 36.99 -28.81
CA ARG A 730 31.34 35.73 -28.63
C ARG A 730 31.99 34.63 -29.46
N VAL A 731 32.74 33.76 -28.80
CA VAL A 731 33.21 32.50 -29.37
C VAL A 731 32.07 31.49 -29.26
N SER A 732 31.49 31.08 -30.38
CA SER A 732 30.35 30.14 -30.39
C SER A 732 30.77 28.71 -30.04
N GLU A 733 31.95 28.29 -30.51
CA GLU A 733 32.45 26.94 -30.33
C GLU A 733 33.97 26.92 -30.17
N SER A 734 34.47 25.91 -29.46
CA SER A 734 35.89 25.78 -29.10
C SER A 734 36.34 24.31 -29.22
N PRO A 735 37.09 23.95 -30.29
CA PRO A 735 37.61 22.60 -30.49
C PRO A 735 38.56 22.16 -29.39
N ARG A 736 38.73 20.85 -29.19
CA ARG A 736 39.65 20.30 -28.17
C ARG A 736 41.09 20.81 -28.29
N GLY A 737 41.74 21.02 -27.15
CA GLY A 737 43.15 21.43 -27.05
C GLY A 737 43.41 22.92 -27.34
N THR A 738 42.37 23.75 -27.44
CA THR A 738 42.53 25.17 -27.80
C THR A 738 42.19 26.12 -26.64
N GLY A 739 43.12 26.99 -26.25
CA GLY A 739 42.87 28.02 -25.24
C GLY A 739 42.98 27.56 -23.78
N ILE A 740 42.96 28.53 -22.86
CA ILE A 740 43.10 28.31 -21.40
C ILE A 740 41.94 27.48 -20.82
N SER A 741 40.75 27.56 -21.41
CA SER A 741 39.57 26.80 -20.98
C SER A 741 39.74 25.28 -21.14
N TRP A 742 40.38 24.83 -22.21
CA TRP A 742 40.71 23.41 -22.41
C TRP A 742 41.86 22.96 -21.52
N GLN A 743 42.84 23.83 -21.28
CA GLN A 743 43.91 23.57 -20.32
C GLN A 743 43.36 23.29 -18.92
N ALA A 744 42.35 24.06 -18.46
CA ALA A 744 41.70 23.84 -17.17
C ALA A 744 40.96 22.49 -17.09
N ILE A 745 40.33 22.06 -18.20
CA ILE A 745 39.67 20.75 -18.31
C ILE A 745 40.69 19.60 -18.28
N GLU A 746 41.79 19.72 -19.02
CA GLU A 746 42.83 18.70 -19.12
C GLU A 746 43.61 18.54 -17.82
N GLU A 747 43.94 19.64 -17.15
CA GLU A 747 44.59 19.64 -15.84
C GLU A 747 43.62 19.30 -14.69
N ARG A 748 42.31 19.29 -14.95
CA ARG A 748 41.21 19.08 -13.98
C ARG A 748 41.32 19.97 -12.75
N LYS A 749 41.84 21.18 -12.93
CA LYS A 749 42.13 22.16 -11.88
C LYS A 749 41.78 23.57 -12.31
N PRO A 750 41.49 24.46 -11.36
CA PRO A 750 41.28 25.87 -11.67
C PRO A 750 42.57 26.52 -12.16
N ILE A 751 42.45 27.38 -13.18
CA ILE A 751 43.57 28.15 -13.72
C ILE A 751 43.27 29.63 -13.56
N LEU A 752 44.04 30.30 -12.69
CA LEU A 752 44.03 31.75 -12.53
C LEU A 752 45.20 32.36 -13.30
N VAL A 753 44.88 33.33 -14.16
CA VAL A 753 45.84 34.06 -14.97
C VAL A 753 45.70 35.55 -14.69
N GLU A 754 46.78 36.17 -14.18
CA GLU A 754 46.79 37.61 -13.87
C GLU A 754 46.84 38.49 -15.12
N ASP A 755 47.48 38.02 -16.19
CA ASP A 755 47.59 38.72 -17.48
C ASP A 755 47.36 37.74 -18.64
N TYR A 756 46.13 37.73 -19.15
CA TYR A 756 45.70 36.87 -20.24
C TYR A 756 46.56 37.05 -21.49
N SER A 757 46.99 38.28 -21.80
CA SER A 757 47.71 38.57 -23.05
C SER A 757 49.08 37.86 -23.13
N LYS A 758 49.70 37.64 -21.97
CA LYS A 758 51.02 37.03 -21.81
C LYS A 758 50.99 35.52 -21.65
N HIS A 759 49.82 34.91 -21.45
CA HIS A 759 49.73 33.46 -21.25
C HIS A 759 49.97 32.69 -22.57
N PRO A 760 50.78 31.60 -22.58
CA PRO A 760 51.10 30.85 -23.80
C PRO A 760 49.87 30.31 -24.53
N SER A 761 48.89 29.81 -23.78
CA SER A 761 47.62 29.27 -24.30
C SER A 761 46.56 30.35 -24.60
N ALA A 762 46.89 31.63 -24.56
CA ALA A 762 45.92 32.71 -24.79
C ALA A 762 45.56 32.84 -26.28
N ARG A 763 44.26 32.94 -26.56
CA ARG A 763 43.76 32.99 -27.94
C ARG A 763 43.92 34.37 -28.57
N PRO A 764 44.44 34.49 -29.80
CA PRO A 764 44.61 35.78 -30.49
C PRO A 764 43.32 36.61 -30.58
N GLU A 765 42.19 35.95 -30.80
CA GLU A 765 40.86 36.57 -30.91
C GLU A 765 40.40 37.23 -29.60
N VAL A 766 40.85 36.70 -28.45
CA VAL A 766 40.49 37.19 -27.10
C VAL A 766 41.53 38.19 -26.58
N LYS A 767 42.76 38.19 -27.10
CA LYS A 767 43.80 39.17 -26.70
C LYS A 767 43.40 40.62 -27.01
N ASN A 768 42.59 40.84 -28.04
CA ASN A 768 42.19 42.17 -28.50
C ASN A 768 40.91 42.71 -27.83
N THR A 769 40.31 41.97 -26.89
CA THR A 769 39.03 42.34 -26.24
C THR A 769 39.21 43.09 -24.91
N GLY A 770 40.45 43.25 -24.45
CA GLY A 770 40.76 43.94 -23.19
C GLY A 770 40.56 43.08 -21.94
N VAL A 771 40.63 41.74 -22.07
CA VAL A 771 40.71 40.82 -20.93
C VAL A 771 42.10 40.90 -20.31
N TYR A 772 42.17 41.24 -19.02
CA TYR A 772 43.41 41.30 -18.24
C TYR A 772 43.50 40.08 -17.32
N GLY A 773 42.65 40.01 -16.30
CA GLY A 773 42.54 38.83 -15.44
C GLY A 773 41.61 37.78 -16.05
N PHE A 774 41.99 36.52 -15.99
CA PHE A 774 41.21 35.40 -16.49
C PHE A 774 41.23 34.25 -15.51
N LEU A 775 40.05 33.67 -15.28
CA LEU A 775 39.88 32.58 -14.33
C LEU A 775 38.99 31.50 -14.95
N ALA A 776 39.53 30.29 -15.13
CA ALA A 776 38.80 29.16 -15.69
C ALA A 776 38.67 28.01 -14.70
N PHE A 777 37.46 27.43 -14.62
CA PHE A 777 37.14 26.26 -13.81
C PHE A 777 36.49 25.18 -14.66
N PRO A 778 37.02 23.95 -14.63
CA PRO A 778 36.37 22.85 -15.30
C PRO A 778 35.11 22.43 -14.52
N ILE A 779 34.01 22.19 -15.24
CA ILE A 779 32.78 21.61 -14.68
C ILE A 779 32.87 20.11 -14.91
N LEU A 780 33.17 19.37 -13.84
CA LEU A 780 33.46 17.95 -13.89
C LEU A 780 32.55 17.22 -12.90
N THR A 781 32.14 16.01 -13.27
CA THR A 781 31.68 14.99 -12.31
C THR A 781 32.84 14.08 -11.96
N GLU A 782 32.63 13.08 -11.09
CA GLU A 782 33.65 12.08 -10.77
C GLU A 782 34.12 11.31 -12.03
N THR A 783 33.26 11.16 -13.04
CA THR A 783 33.48 10.30 -14.20
C THR A 783 33.48 11.02 -15.55
N GLU A 784 32.96 12.26 -15.64
CA GLU A 784 32.64 12.90 -16.92
C GLU A 784 32.98 14.40 -16.96
N ILE A 785 33.27 14.93 -18.16
CA ILE A 785 33.50 16.35 -18.40
C ILE A 785 32.17 16.97 -18.84
N LEU A 786 31.64 17.92 -18.09
CA LEU A 786 30.38 18.60 -18.44
C LEU A 786 30.61 19.92 -19.17
N GLY A 787 31.70 20.63 -18.87
CA GLY A 787 31.98 21.94 -19.46
C GLY A 787 33.06 22.72 -18.71
N VAL A 788 33.01 24.05 -18.84
CA VAL A 788 33.96 25.00 -18.21
C VAL A 788 33.28 26.33 -17.92
N LEU A 789 33.57 26.90 -16.74
CA LEU A 789 33.23 28.27 -16.35
C LEU A 789 34.45 29.17 -16.62
N ASN A 790 34.24 30.31 -17.25
CA ASN A 790 35.29 31.31 -17.50
C ASN A 790 34.83 32.67 -16.96
N TYR A 791 35.65 33.32 -16.16
CA TYR A 791 35.37 34.64 -15.58
C TYR A 791 36.52 35.60 -15.88
N PHE A 792 36.17 36.86 -16.15
CA PHE A 792 37.06 37.85 -16.73
C PHE A 792 37.10 39.14 -15.92
N MET A 793 38.29 39.73 -15.80
CA MET A 793 38.49 41.12 -15.37
C MET A 793 38.85 41.95 -16.61
N LEU A 794 38.08 43.01 -16.86
CA LEU A 794 38.18 43.85 -18.07
C LEU A 794 38.92 45.18 -17.81
N SER A 795 39.35 45.39 -16.56
CA SER A 795 40.10 46.56 -16.12
C SER A 795 41.48 46.14 -15.61
N PRO A 796 42.57 46.83 -16.00
CA PRO A 796 43.94 46.47 -15.59
C PRO A 796 44.21 46.67 -14.09
N GLU A 797 43.35 47.43 -13.40
CA GLU A 797 43.49 47.77 -11.99
C GLU A 797 42.80 46.76 -11.06
N LYS A 798 41.95 45.89 -11.62
CA LYS A 798 41.26 44.83 -10.87
C LYS A 798 42.00 43.51 -11.02
N LYS A 799 42.23 42.83 -9.91
CA LYS A 799 42.79 41.48 -9.86
C LYS A 799 41.89 40.57 -9.04
N PHE A 800 41.87 39.29 -9.41
CA PHE A 800 41.27 38.25 -8.57
C PHE A 800 42.12 38.04 -7.32
N GLU A 801 41.47 38.00 -6.15
CA GLU A 801 42.14 37.63 -4.91
C GLU A 801 42.43 36.12 -4.87
N PRO A 802 43.52 35.66 -4.23
CA PRO A 802 43.83 34.22 -4.12
C PRO A 802 42.71 33.40 -3.46
N ALA A 803 41.93 34.00 -2.56
CA ALA A 803 40.80 33.36 -1.89
C ALA A 803 39.64 32.97 -2.85
N VAL A 804 39.59 33.56 -4.05
CA VAL A 804 38.52 33.34 -5.04
C VAL A 804 38.54 31.91 -5.61
N ILE A 805 39.68 31.21 -5.52
CA ILE A 805 39.83 29.84 -6.03
C ILE A 805 38.89 28.89 -5.28
N GLY A 806 38.85 28.93 -3.95
CA GLY A 806 37.98 28.07 -3.14
C GLY A 806 36.49 28.37 -3.33
N MET A 807 36.14 29.65 -3.51
CA MET A 807 34.79 30.09 -3.83
C MET A 807 34.32 29.53 -5.18
N ALA A 808 35.18 29.57 -6.18
CA ALA A 808 34.83 29.13 -7.50
C ALA A 808 34.91 27.61 -7.72
N GLU A 809 35.76 26.89 -6.99
CA GLU A 809 35.68 25.42 -6.90
C GLU A 809 34.32 24.97 -6.35
N THR A 810 33.82 25.69 -5.34
CA THR A 810 32.49 25.47 -4.78
C THR A 810 31.41 25.71 -5.84
N LEU A 811 31.49 26.83 -6.57
CA LEU A 811 30.58 27.15 -7.66
C LEU A 811 30.62 26.12 -8.80
N ALA A 812 31.81 25.66 -9.21
CA ALA A 812 31.98 24.65 -10.25
C ALA A 812 31.33 23.31 -9.87
N ARG A 813 31.48 22.89 -8.60
CA ARG A 813 30.86 21.66 -8.08
C ARG A 813 29.33 21.73 -8.11
N TYR A 814 28.74 22.84 -7.66
CA TYR A 814 27.29 23.02 -7.70
C TYR A 814 26.76 23.17 -9.12
N SER A 815 27.53 23.81 -10.00
CA SER A 815 27.21 23.92 -11.42
C SER A 815 27.16 22.55 -12.09
N ALA A 816 28.11 21.67 -11.77
CA ALA A 816 28.13 20.30 -12.28
C ALA A 816 26.86 19.53 -11.90
N ILE A 817 26.44 19.61 -10.63
CA ILE A 817 25.20 18.97 -10.14
C ILE A 817 23.97 19.54 -10.85
N ALA A 818 23.86 20.86 -10.96
CA ALA A 818 22.71 21.53 -11.58
C ALA A 818 22.58 21.19 -13.08
N ILE A 819 23.70 21.25 -13.81
CA ILE A 819 23.74 20.95 -15.25
C ILE A 819 23.44 19.46 -15.50
N GLN A 820 23.99 18.55 -14.70
CA GLN A 820 23.71 17.12 -14.82
C GLN A 820 22.23 16.82 -14.54
N LYS A 821 21.66 17.42 -13.49
CA LYS A 821 20.24 17.28 -13.17
C LYS A 821 19.34 17.80 -14.31
N ALA A 822 19.64 18.96 -14.89
CA ALA A 822 18.89 19.51 -16.01
C ALA A 822 18.93 18.59 -17.25
N ARG A 823 20.11 18.08 -17.63
CA ARG A 823 20.26 17.11 -18.74
C ARG A 823 19.45 15.82 -18.50
N LEU A 824 19.54 15.26 -17.28
CA LEU A 824 18.80 14.03 -16.93
C LEU A 824 17.28 14.24 -16.93
N LEU A 825 16.80 15.39 -16.46
CA LEU A 825 15.36 15.73 -16.46
C LEU A 825 14.83 15.91 -17.88
N GLU A 826 15.58 16.55 -18.76
CA GLU A 826 15.20 16.71 -20.16
C GLU A 826 15.10 15.35 -20.86
N GLU A 827 16.09 14.48 -20.66
CA GLU A 827 16.06 13.12 -21.20
C GLU A 827 14.90 12.29 -20.63
N ALA A 828 14.68 12.36 -19.32
CA ALA A 828 13.57 11.68 -18.66
C ALA A 828 12.22 12.18 -19.18
N THR A 829 12.06 13.48 -19.40
CA THR A 829 10.83 14.07 -19.95
C THR A 829 10.60 13.62 -21.39
N ARG A 830 11.64 13.56 -22.22
CA ARG A 830 11.57 13.02 -23.58
C ARG A 830 11.13 11.55 -23.57
N ARG A 831 11.77 10.71 -22.75
CA ARG A 831 11.40 9.28 -22.62
C ARG A 831 9.99 9.10 -22.07
N ALA A 832 9.55 9.95 -21.14
CA ALA A 832 8.21 9.90 -20.58
C ALA A 832 7.13 10.20 -21.64
N ARG A 833 7.36 11.22 -22.49
CA ARG A 833 6.45 11.53 -23.62
C ARG A 833 6.37 10.38 -24.62
N GLU A 834 7.52 9.82 -25.01
CA GLU A 834 7.56 8.65 -25.91
C GLU A 834 6.78 7.45 -25.34
N ALA A 835 6.97 7.17 -24.05
CA ALA A 835 6.27 6.09 -23.35
C ALA A 835 4.76 6.36 -23.23
N GLU A 836 4.35 7.61 -22.98
CA GLU A 836 2.95 8.01 -22.91
C GLU A 836 2.27 7.83 -24.27
N THR A 837 2.87 8.32 -25.35
CA THR A 837 2.34 8.15 -26.72
C THR A 837 2.18 6.66 -27.05
N LEU A 838 3.18 5.83 -26.72
CA LEU A 838 3.10 4.38 -26.92
C LEU A 838 2.00 3.74 -26.05
N GLN A 839 1.87 4.15 -24.79
CA GLN A 839 0.88 3.61 -23.86
C GLN A 839 -0.56 3.97 -24.28
N GLN A 840 -0.80 5.22 -24.68
CA GLN A 840 -2.12 5.66 -25.18
C GLN A 840 -2.52 4.89 -26.44
N ALA A 841 -1.60 4.75 -27.39
CA ALA A 841 -1.81 3.97 -28.61
C ALA A 841 -2.07 2.48 -28.29
N SER A 842 -1.34 1.90 -27.33
CA SER A 842 -1.51 0.50 -26.91
C SER A 842 -2.81 0.23 -26.14
N ALA A 843 -3.27 1.20 -25.33
CA ALA A 843 -4.51 1.10 -24.57
C ALA A 843 -5.74 1.11 -25.48
N ALA A 844 -5.72 1.92 -26.55
CA ALA A 844 -6.78 1.91 -27.56
C ALA A 844 -6.90 0.52 -28.21
N VAL A 845 -5.78 -0.03 -28.68
CA VAL A 845 -5.70 -1.34 -29.35
C VAL A 845 -6.14 -2.49 -28.42
N SER A 846 -5.84 -2.42 -27.13
CA SER A 846 -6.19 -3.49 -26.16
C SER A 846 -7.67 -3.50 -25.74
N SER A 847 -8.44 -2.45 -26.05
CA SER A 847 -9.85 -2.33 -25.65
C SER A 847 -10.82 -3.02 -26.60
N ALA A 848 -10.41 -3.28 -27.84
CA ALA A 848 -11.23 -3.92 -28.85
C ALA A 848 -11.25 -5.45 -28.66
N LEU A 849 -12.46 -6.02 -28.53
CA LEU A 849 -12.68 -7.47 -28.33
C LEU A 849 -12.91 -8.24 -29.64
N ARG A 850 -13.18 -7.53 -30.75
CA ARG A 850 -13.40 -8.14 -32.06
C ARG A 850 -12.20 -7.93 -32.97
N LEU A 851 -11.82 -8.98 -33.69
CA LEU A 851 -10.62 -8.99 -34.52
C LEU A 851 -10.63 -7.90 -35.60
N ASP A 852 -11.77 -7.69 -36.27
CA ASP A 852 -11.94 -6.63 -37.28
C ASP A 852 -11.65 -5.23 -36.70
N GLN A 853 -12.20 -4.93 -35.51
CA GLN A 853 -11.99 -3.65 -34.84
C GLN A 853 -10.54 -3.45 -34.38
N VAL A 854 -9.91 -4.51 -33.86
CA VAL A 854 -8.50 -4.47 -33.43
C VAL A 854 -7.60 -4.13 -34.62
N LEU A 855 -7.83 -4.75 -35.77
CA LEU A 855 -6.99 -4.59 -36.95
C LEU A 855 -7.00 -3.15 -37.48
N ASP A 856 -8.18 -2.52 -37.58
CA ASP A 856 -8.29 -1.13 -38.04
C ASP A 856 -7.68 -0.16 -37.01
N GLN A 857 -7.90 -0.39 -35.71
CA GLN A 857 -7.34 0.46 -34.66
C GLN A 857 -5.80 0.38 -34.58
N VAL A 858 -5.21 -0.78 -34.87
CA VAL A 858 -3.75 -0.94 -34.92
C VAL A 858 -3.17 -0.01 -35.98
N LEU A 859 -3.74 0.03 -37.19
CA LEU A 859 -3.23 0.88 -38.26
C LEU A 859 -3.49 2.37 -37.98
N GLU A 860 -4.64 2.71 -37.41
CA GLU A 860 -4.96 4.10 -37.03
C GLU A 860 -4.00 4.65 -35.97
N ASN A 861 -3.72 3.88 -34.92
CA ASN A 861 -2.87 4.35 -33.83
C ASN A 861 -1.38 4.31 -34.17
N LEU A 862 -0.98 3.55 -35.20
CA LEU A 862 0.39 3.52 -35.70
C LEU A 862 0.86 4.90 -36.18
N GLU A 863 -0.04 5.70 -36.77
CA GLU A 863 0.26 7.01 -37.37
C GLU A 863 0.79 8.00 -36.31
N ARG A 864 0.36 7.82 -35.06
CA ARG A 864 0.79 8.63 -33.90
C ARG A 864 2.19 8.28 -33.41
N VAL A 865 2.72 7.13 -33.82
CA VAL A 865 3.99 6.57 -33.31
C VAL A 865 5.06 6.59 -34.39
N VAL A 866 4.70 6.33 -35.64
CA VAL A 866 5.61 6.36 -36.80
C VAL A 866 4.89 7.00 -37.99
N PRO A 867 5.51 8.00 -38.66
CA PRO A 867 4.91 8.61 -39.85
C PRO A 867 4.87 7.63 -41.02
N TYR A 868 3.74 7.59 -41.74
CA TYR A 868 3.57 6.75 -42.93
C TYR A 868 2.56 7.37 -43.91
N ASP A 869 2.71 7.04 -45.20
CA ASP A 869 1.72 7.36 -46.24
C ASP A 869 0.77 6.18 -46.47
N SER A 870 1.29 4.94 -46.41
CA SER A 870 0.49 3.72 -46.41
C SER A 870 1.04 2.67 -45.45
N CYS A 871 0.18 1.78 -44.97
CA CYS A 871 0.57 0.64 -44.13
C CYS A 871 -0.41 -0.53 -44.29
N ALA A 872 0.10 -1.76 -44.12
CA ALA A 872 -0.70 -2.97 -44.25
C ALA A 872 -0.36 -3.99 -43.17
N LEU A 873 -1.37 -4.76 -42.75
CA LEU A 873 -1.25 -5.84 -41.78
C LEU A 873 -1.52 -7.18 -42.44
N PHE A 874 -0.55 -8.07 -42.32
CA PHE A 874 -0.56 -9.43 -42.85
C PHE A 874 -0.71 -10.41 -41.70
N LEU A 875 -1.61 -11.37 -41.79
CA LEU A 875 -1.70 -12.49 -40.85
C LEU A 875 -1.34 -13.80 -41.54
N LYS A 876 -0.63 -14.65 -40.81
CA LYS A 876 -0.22 -15.97 -41.29
C LYS A 876 -1.41 -16.95 -41.26
N GLU A 877 -1.68 -17.58 -42.39
CA GLU A 877 -2.67 -18.64 -42.61
C GLU A 877 -1.96 -19.83 -43.28
N GLY A 878 -1.50 -20.79 -42.47
CA GLY A 878 -0.73 -21.94 -42.95
C GLY A 878 0.60 -21.53 -43.60
N SER A 879 0.75 -21.84 -44.89
CA SER A 879 1.92 -21.49 -45.72
C SER A 879 1.78 -20.13 -46.44
N THR A 880 0.70 -19.39 -46.18
CA THR A 880 0.43 -18.10 -46.84
C THR A 880 0.25 -16.96 -45.83
N LEU A 881 0.48 -15.73 -46.27
CA LEU A 881 0.20 -14.49 -45.56
C LEU A 881 -0.98 -13.83 -46.24
N ARG A 882 -2.06 -13.55 -45.50
CA ARG A 882 -3.22 -12.82 -46.00
C ARG A 882 -3.19 -11.38 -45.51
N VAL A 883 -3.42 -10.42 -46.40
CA VAL A 883 -3.66 -9.03 -45.96
C VAL A 883 -5.03 -8.94 -45.33
N VAL A 884 -5.06 -8.55 -44.06
CA VAL A 884 -6.30 -8.49 -43.28
C VAL A 884 -6.76 -7.06 -43.03
N ALA A 885 -5.86 -6.09 -43.11
CA ALA A 885 -6.16 -4.66 -43.00
C ALA A 885 -5.11 -3.85 -43.77
N ALA A 886 -5.52 -2.71 -44.32
CA ALA A 886 -4.65 -1.80 -45.05
C ALA A 886 -5.18 -0.36 -44.94
N ARG A 887 -4.28 0.62 -44.86
CA ARG A 887 -4.60 2.05 -44.76
C ARG A 887 -3.65 2.87 -45.63
N GLY A 888 -4.14 3.96 -46.20
CA GLY A 888 -3.35 4.87 -47.05
C GLY A 888 -3.13 4.42 -48.51
N PHE A 889 -3.68 3.27 -48.91
CA PHE A 889 -3.63 2.81 -50.31
C PHE A 889 -4.77 3.42 -51.15
N PRO A 890 -4.52 3.87 -52.41
CA PRO A 890 -5.54 4.45 -53.28
C PRO A 890 -6.72 3.50 -53.56
N HIS A 891 -6.45 2.21 -53.70
CA HIS A 891 -7.47 1.18 -53.92
C HIS A 891 -7.45 0.06 -52.85
N LYS A 892 -7.83 0.38 -51.61
CA LYS A 892 -7.83 -0.59 -50.47
C LYS A 892 -8.55 -1.92 -50.75
N GLU A 893 -9.66 -1.89 -51.49
CA GLU A 893 -10.49 -3.07 -51.84
C GLU A 893 -9.71 -4.09 -52.68
N LYS A 894 -8.71 -3.63 -53.45
CA LYS A 894 -7.84 -4.49 -54.26
C LYS A 894 -6.72 -5.11 -53.43
N VAL A 895 -6.43 -4.58 -52.24
CA VAL A 895 -5.29 -4.99 -51.39
C VAL A 895 -5.74 -5.95 -50.28
N ILE A 896 -6.89 -5.69 -49.65
CA ILE A 896 -7.44 -6.54 -48.60
C ILE A 896 -7.85 -7.91 -49.16
N GLY A 897 -7.47 -8.99 -48.48
CA GLY A 897 -7.81 -10.37 -48.87
C GLY A 897 -6.81 -11.03 -49.80
N GLN A 898 -5.85 -10.29 -50.38
CA GLN A 898 -4.76 -10.89 -51.15
C GLN A 898 -3.92 -11.84 -50.30
N ARG A 899 -3.43 -12.92 -50.92
CA ARG A 899 -2.59 -13.95 -50.29
C ARG A 899 -1.21 -13.97 -50.93
N PHE A 900 -0.20 -14.08 -50.08
CA PHE A 900 1.20 -14.09 -50.46
C PHE A 900 1.90 -15.33 -49.89
N PRO A 901 2.99 -15.81 -50.51
CA PRO A 901 3.78 -16.88 -49.92
C PRO A 901 4.37 -16.45 -48.57
N ALA A 902 4.27 -17.27 -47.54
CA ALA A 902 4.88 -16.99 -46.24
C ALA A 902 6.43 -17.05 -46.25
N GLN A 903 7.03 -17.40 -47.39
CA GLN A 903 8.47 -17.49 -47.61
C GLN A 903 9.07 -16.24 -48.29
N ASP A 904 8.40 -15.09 -48.20
CA ASP A 904 8.93 -13.85 -48.76
C ASP A 904 10.29 -13.47 -48.15
N GLU A 905 11.25 -13.07 -48.99
CA GLU A 905 12.65 -12.91 -48.60
C GLU A 905 12.87 -11.75 -47.61
N LEU A 906 12.21 -10.61 -47.83
CA LEU A 906 12.32 -9.42 -46.97
C LEU A 906 11.66 -9.66 -45.61
N LEU A 907 10.49 -10.30 -45.61
CA LEU A 907 9.77 -10.62 -44.38
C LEU A 907 10.53 -11.68 -43.57
N LEU A 908 11.07 -12.72 -44.21
CA LEU A 908 11.91 -13.72 -43.54
C LEU A 908 13.20 -13.13 -42.96
N GLU A 909 13.83 -12.17 -43.64
CA GLU A 909 15.00 -11.48 -43.10
C GLU A 909 14.66 -10.72 -41.81
N SER A 910 13.51 -10.03 -41.76
CA SER A 910 13.06 -9.34 -40.54
C SER A 910 12.85 -10.31 -39.36
N VAL A 911 12.37 -11.53 -39.64
CA VAL A 911 12.21 -12.59 -38.63
C VAL A 911 13.57 -13.11 -38.15
N LYS A 912 14.50 -13.42 -39.08
CA LYS A 912 15.84 -13.92 -38.74
C LYS A 912 16.63 -12.95 -37.87
N ARG A 913 16.49 -11.65 -38.14
CA ARG A 913 17.14 -10.59 -37.34
C ARG A 913 16.43 -10.35 -36.00
N GLY A 914 15.17 -10.76 -35.84
CA GLY A 914 14.36 -10.44 -34.66
C GLY A 914 14.07 -8.94 -34.52
N SER A 915 14.23 -8.17 -35.59
CA SER A 915 14.12 -6.71 -35.62
C SER A 915 13.48 -6.23 -36.93
N PRO A 916 12.86 -5.03 -36.94
CA PRO A 916 12.38 -4.44 -38.18
C PRO A 916 13.47 -4.36 -39.25
N LEU A 917 13.08 -4.56 -40.50
CA LEU A 917 13.92 -4.34 -41.66
C LEU A 917 13.54 -3.01 -42.29
N ILE A 918 14.52 -2.13 -42.50
CA ILE A 918 14.32 -0.83 -43.18
C ILE A 918 14.97 -0.90 -44.56
N LEU A 919 14.21 -0.51 -45.59
CA LEU A 919 14.72 -0.22 -46.92
C LEU A 919 14.68 1.29 -47.13
N ALA A 920 15.84 1.89 -47.40
CA ALA A 920 15.95 3.32 -47.67
C ALA A 920 15.29 3.72 -49.00
N ASP A 921 15.36 2.83 -50.00
CA ASP A 921 14.61 2.95 -51.27
C ASP A 921 14.18 1.55 -51.76
N ALA A 922 12.91 1.19 -51.54
CA ALA A 922 12.29 -0.09 -51.87
C ALA A 922 12.35 -0.38 -53.37
N GLN A 923 12.22 0.63 -54.24
CA GLN A 923 12.28 0.45 -55.70
C GLN A 923 13.69 0.11 -56.20
N ARG A 924 14.72 0.33 -55.38
CA ARG A 924 16.12 -0.01 -55.70
C ARG A 924 16.54 -1.37 -55.15
N ASP A 925 15.73 -2.00 -54.29
CA ASP A 925 16.01 -3.33 -53.76
C ASP A 925 15.33 -4.40 -54.64
N PRO A 926 16.07 -5.28 -55.31
CA PRO A 926 15.51 -6.28 -56.24
C PRO A 926 14.63 -7.34 -55.55
N ARG A 927 14.67 -7.42 -54.22
CA ARG A 927 13.84 -8.33 -53.41
C ARG A 927 12.45 -7.75 -53.17
N TYR A 928 12.27 -6.44 -53.31
CA TYR A 928 10.98 -5.79 -53.15
C TYR A 928 10.08 -6.08 -54.35
N LYS A 929 8.95 -6.75 -54.10
CA LYS A 929 7.97 -7.09 -55.13
C LYS A 929 6.80 -6.11 -55.07
N HIS A 930 6.42 -5.57 -56.22
CA HIS A 930 5.23 -4.73 -56.35
C HIS A 930 3.96 -5.58 -56.23
N TRP A 931 3.40 -5.65 -55.03
CA TRP A 931 2.15 -6.34 -54.74
C TRP A 931 1.01 -5.34 -54.57
N GLY A 932 -0.15 -5.62 -55.17
CA GLY A 932 -1.29 -4.70 -55.14
C GLY A 932 -0.96 -3.31 -55.70
N ASP A 933 -1.38 -2.27 -54.98
CA ASP A 933 -1.24 -0.85 -55.37
C ASP A 933 -0.06 -0.19 -54.64
N SER A 934 1.15 -0.76 -54.80
CA SER A 934 2.37 -0.38 -54.04
C SER A 934 3.43 0.35 -54.87
N ALA A 935 3.04 0.92 -56.02
CA ALA A 935 3.96 1.62 -56.93
C ALA A 935 4.52 2.92 -56.35
N HIS A 936 3.83 3.55 -55.40
CA HIS A 936 4.26 4.79 -54.75
C HIS A 936 5.28 4.59 -53.63
N VAL A 937 5.51 3.35 -53.17
CA VAL A 937 6.37 3.07 -52.02
C VAL A 937 7.84 3.31 -52.35
N ARG A 938 8.50 4.17 -51.57
CA ARG A 938 9.93 4.48 -51.68
C ARG A 938 10.68 4.12 -50.41
N SER A 939 10.31 4.59 -49.23
CA SER A 939 10.81 4.00 -47.97
C SER A 939 9.88 2.89 -47.51
N TRP A 940 10.45 1.78 -47.04
CA TRP A 940 9.67 0.65 -46.55
C TRP A 940 10.24 0.11 -45.23
N MET A 941 9.37 -0.22 -44.28
CA MET A 941 9.71 -0.90 -43.05
C MET A 941 8.84 -2.14 -42.84
N GLY A 942 9.47 -3.30 -42.80
CA GLY A 942 8.82 -4.56 -42.45
C GLY A 942 9.02 -4.91 -40.98
N VAL A 943 7.92 -5.08 -40.26
CA VAL A 943 7.92 -5.35 -38.82
C VAL A 943 7.23 -6.69 -38.54
N PRO A 944 7.91 -7.68 -37.93
CA PRO A 944 7.28 -8.95 -37.60
C PRO A 944 6.35 -8.81 -36.39
N LEU A 945 5.16 -9.42 -36.47
CA LEU A 945 4.23 -9.58 -35.35
C LEU A 945 4.56 -10.90 -34.65
N ILE A 946 5.25 -10.83 -33.51
CA ILE A 946 5.78 -12.01 -32.81
C ILE A 946 5.05 -12.22 -31.49
N LYS A 947 4.62 -13.46 -31.24
CA LYS A 947 4.08 -13.90 -29.96
C LYS A 947 4.82 -15.15 -29.49
N ARG A 948 5.46 -15.10 -28.31
CA ARG A 948 6.14 -16.27 -27.68
C ARG A 948 7.04 -17.05 -28.67
N ASN A 949 7.84 -16.32 -29.47
CA ASN A 949 8.71 -16.79 -30.55
C ASN A 949 8.02 -17.26 -31.85
N ASP A 950 6.69 -17.19 -31.95
CA ASP A 950 5.95 -17.54 -33.16
C ASP A 950 5.54 -16.27 -33.92
N VAL A 951 5.85 -16.22 -35.22
CA VAL A 951 5.43 -15.11 -36.10
C VAL A 951 3.99 -15.34 -36.53
N ILE A 952 3.09 -14.50 -36.03
CA ILE A 952 1.66 -14.58 -36.33
C ILE A 952 1.27 -13.71 -37.53
N GLY A 953 2.16 -12.82 -37.96
CA GLY A 953 1.92 -11.89 -39.05
C GLY A 953 3.04 -10.87 -39.24
N PHE A 954 2.79 -9.87 -40.07
CA PHE A 954 3.70 -8.76 -40.35
C PHE A 954 2.92 -7.45 -40.45
N LEU A 955 3.58 -6.35 -40.08
CA LEU A 955 3.12 -4.99 -40.29
C LEU A 955 4.11 -4.32 -41.26
N THR A 956 3.62 -3.79 -42.37
CA THR A 956 4.43 -2.99 -43.30
C THR A 956 4.07 -1.52 -43.16
N ILE A 957 5.08 -0.67 -43.15
CA ILE A 957 4.97 0.78 -43.00
C ILE A 957 5.72 1.41 -44.17
N ASP A 958 5.01 2.23 -44.95
CA ASP A 958 5.48 2.70 -46.23
C ASP A 958 5.44 4.23 -46.32
N HIS A 959 6.38 4.82 -47.07
CA HIS A 959 6.40 6.24 -47.38
C HIS A 959 6.85 6.49 -48.82
N SER A 960 6.27 7.49 -49.48
CA SER A 960 6.59 7.94 -50.83
C SER A 960 7.94 8.65 -50.99
N GLN A 961 8.63 9.02 -49.91
CA GLN A 961 9.97 9.61 -49.94
C GLN A 961 11.04 8.59 -49.51
N PRO A 962 12.23 8.56 -50.14
CA PRO A 962 13.32 7.69 -49.73
C PRO A 962 14.02 8.20 -48.45
N GLY A 963 14.53 7.29 -47.62
CA GLY A 963 15.38 7.61 -46.45
C GLY A 963 14.68 8.14 -45.20
N ILE A 964 13.36 8.01 -45.05
CA ILE A 964 12.60 8.59 -43.92
C ILE A 964 12.76 7.80 -42.61
N TYR A 965 12.91 6.48 -42.68
CA TYR A 965 12.91 5.63 -41.50
C TYR A 965 14.27 5.55 -40.82
N THR A 966 14.29 5.82 -39.50
CA THR A 966 15.48 5.81 -38.65
C THR A 966 15.48 4.58 -37.74
N PRO A 967 16.61 4.25 -37.09
CA PRO A 967 16.64 3.22 -36.05
C PRO A 967 15.66 3.47 -34.90
N ASN A 968 15.37 4.74 -34.59
CA ASN A 968 14.38 5.08 -33.56
C ASN A 968 12.95 4.74 -34.02
N HIS A 969 12.60 5.04 -35.28
CA HIS A 969 11.32 4.64 -35.87
C HIS A 969 11.15 3.11 -35.82
N ALA A 970 12.19 2.33 -36.13
CA ALA A 970 12.14 0.88 -35.99
C ALA A 970 11.93 0.41 -34.54
N LYS A 971 12.58 1.03 -33.56
CA LYS A 971 12.40 0.68 -32.15
C LYS A 971 10.95 0.90 -31.70
N LEU A 972 10.36 2.04 -32.06
CA LEU A 972 8.98 2.39 -31.77
C LEU A 972 7.99 1.47 -32.49
N ALA A 973 8.18 1.23 -33.79
CA ALA A 973 7.35 0.32 -34.59
C ALA A 973 7.37 -1.12 -34.03
N ARG A 974 8.54 -1.62 -33.60
CA ARG A 974 8.66 -2.94 -32.97
C ARG A 974 7.89 -3.01 -31.65
N ALA A 975 8.02 -1.99 -30.80
CA ALA A 975 7.32 -1.95 -29.52
C ALA A 975 5.79 -1.96 -29.73
N PHE A 976 5.31 -1.18 -30.69
CA PHE A 976 3.90 -1.15 -31.07
C PHE A 976 3.42 -2.48 -31.69
N ALA A 977 4.20 -3.06 -32.60
CA ALA A 977 3.91 -4.34 -33.25
C ALA A 977 3.78 -5.49 -32.24
N ASN A 978 4.59 -5.51 -31.18
CA ASN A 978 4.47 -6.50 -30.10
C ASN A 978 3.12 -6.38 -29.36
N GLN A 979 2.64 -5.16 -29.13
CA GLN A 979 1.34 -4.93 -28.49
C GLN A 979 0.18 -5.29 -29.42
N ALA A 980 0.27 -4.90 -30.69
CA ALA A 980 -0.69 -5.30 -31.72
C ALA A 980 -0.78 -6.83 -31.86
N ALA A 981 0.37 -7.52 -31.84
CA ALA A 981 0.41 -8.98 -31.88
C ALA A 981 -0.34 -9.63 -30.71
N ALA A 982 -0.18 -9.10 -29.49
CA ALA A 982 -0.89 -9.57 -28.32
C ALA A 982 -2.41 -9.32 -28.41
N ALA A 983 -2.83 -8.14 -28.85
CA ALA A 983 -4.24 -7.79 -29.00
C ALA A 983 -4.95 -8.64 -30.07
N ILE A 984 -4.31 -8.83 -31.24
CA ILE A 984 -4.82 -9.67 -32.33
C ILE A 984 -4.99 -11.11 -31.86
N ASP A 985 -4.03 -11.63 -31.10
CA ASP A 985 -4.10 -12.98 -30.57
C ASP A 985 -5.18 -13.14 -29.49
N ASN A 986 -5.32 -12.16 -28.60
CA ASN A 986 -6.39 -12.15 -27.59
C ASN A 986 -7.78 -12.12 -28.25
N ALA A 987 -7.98 -11.29 -29.29
CA ALA A 987 -9.23 -11.24 -30.04
C ALA A 987 -9.54 -12.58 -30.74
N ARG A 988 -8.53 -13.22 -31.36
CA ARG A 988 -8.67 -14.56 -31.95
C ARG A 988 -9.02 -15.62 -30.91
N LEU A 989 -8.38 -15.58 -29.73
CA LEU A 989 -8.66 -16.52 -28.65
C LEU A 989 -10.07 -16.32 -28.10
N PHE A 990 -10.49 -15.08 -27.90
CA PHE A 990 -11.83 -14.75 -27.44
C PHE A 990 -12.90 -15.22 -28.44
N GLU A 991 -12.70 -14.97 -29.73
CA GLU A 991 -13.60 -15.46 -30.78
C GLU A 991 -13.67 -17.01 -30.79
N SER A 992 -12.53 -17.69 -30.62
CA SER A 992 -12.48 -19.15 -30.50
C SER A 992 -13.23 -19.66 -29.25
N VAL A 993 -13.08 -18.99 -28.11
CA VAL A 993 -13.78 -19.35 -26.87
C VAL A 993 -15.29 -19.13 -27.01
N GLN A 994 -15.72 -18.02 -27.62
CA GLN A 994 -17.13 -17.77 -27.92
C GLN A 994 -17.72 -18.84 -28.85
N ARG A 995 -16.99 -19.23 -29.90
CA ARG A 995 -17.42 -20.33 -30.79
C ARG A 995 -17.55 -21.64 -30.03
N MET A 996 -16.58 -22.01 -29.18
CA MET A 996 -16.65 -23.24 -28.38
C MET A 996 -17.77 -23.22 -27.33
N ALA A 997 -18.13 -22.05 -26.80
CA ALA A 997 -19.21 -21.91 -25.83
C ALA A 997 -20.60 -22.08 -26.46
N VAL A 998 -20.74 -21.84 -27.77
CA VAL A 998 -22.02 -21.80 -28.50
C VAL A 998 -22.20 -22.97 -29.47
N SER A 999 -21.13 -23.45 -30.08
CA SER A 999 -21.15 -24.50 -31.12
C SER A 999 -20.44 -25.78 -30.69
N ASP A 1000 -20.84 -26.91 -31.28
CA ASP A 1000 -20.16 -28.19 -31.15
C ASP A 1000 -18.90 -28.20 -32.02
N PRO A 1001 -17.72 -28.56 -31.47
CA PRO A 1001 -16.43 -28.41 -32.15
C PRO A 1001 -16.23 -29.36 -33.34
N LEU A 1002 -16.97 -30.47 -33.42
CA LEU A 1002 -16.88 -31.40 -34.56
C LEU A 1002 -17.80 -30.98 -35.70
N THR A 1003 -19.05 -30.61 -35.39
CA THR A 1003 -20.09 -30.38 -36.40
C THR A 1003 -20.26 -28.92 -36.80
N GLY A 1004 -19.82 -27.98 -35.97
CA GLY A 1004 -20.07 -26.54 -36.15
C GLY A 1004 -21.54 -26.13 -36.01
N LEU A 1005 -22.44 -27.06 -35.67
CA LEU A 1005 -23.82 -26.75 -35.26
C LEU A 1005 -23.83 -26.22 -33.83
N TYR A 1006 -24.98 -25.76 -33.32
CA TYR A 1006 -25.06 -25.39 -31.92
C TYR A 1006 -24.72 -26.57 -31.01
N ASN A 1007 -24.10 -26.30 -29.87
CA ASN A 1007 -23.97 -27.31 -28.83
C ASN A 1007 -25.31 -27.47 -28.09
N ARG A 1008 -25.48 -28.60 -27.38
CA ARG A 1008 -26.69 -28.91 -26.62
C ARG A 1008 -27.12 -27.76 -25.70
N ARG A 1009 -26.19 -27.16 -24.96
CA ARG A 1009 -26.50 -26.09 -23.99
C ARG A 1009 -27.12 -24.88 -24.69
N HIS A 1010 -26.47 -24.36 -25.72
CA HIS A 1010 -26.94 -23.16 -26.41
C HIS A 1010 -28.24 -23.40 -27.17
N PHE A 1011 -28.43 -24.59 -27.72
CA PHE A 1011 -29.70 -24.98 -28.34
C PHE A 1011 -30.86 -24.86 -27.36
N PHE A 1012 -30.75 -25.42 -26.16
CA PHE A 1012 -31.82 -25.35 -25.16
C PHE A 1012 -32.10 -23.93 -24.69
N GLU A 1013 -31.09 -23.07 -24.61
CA GLU A 1013 -31.27 -21.64 -24.30
C GLU A 1013 -32.13 -20.92 -25.36
N LEU A 1014 -31.89 -21.19 -26.64
CA LEU A 1014 -32.68 -20.63 -27.75
C LEU A 1014 -34.05 -21.29 -27.89
N ALA A 1015 -34.10 -22.61 -27.79
CA ALA A 1015 -35.32 -23.40 -27.93
C ALA A 1015 -36.34 -23.10 -26.83
N SER A 1016 -35.88 -22.86 -25.59
CA SER A 1016 -36.74 -22.44 -24.49
C SER A 1016 -37.44 -21.10 -24.81
N LYS A 1017 -36.70 -20.12 -25.33
CA LYS A 1017 -37.26 -18.82 -25.73
C LYS A 1017 -38.30 -18.96 -26.84
N GLU A 1018 -37.99 -19.72 -27.88
CA GLU A 1018 -38.93 -19.94 -29.00
C GLU A 1018 -40.15 -20.77 -28.57
N PHE A 1019 -40.00 -21.75 -27.68
CA PHE A 1019 -41.11 -22.52 -27.11
C PHE A 1019 -42.13 -21.63 -26.39
N TYR A 1020 -41.67 -20.80 -25.44
CA TYR A 1020 -42.57 -19.89 -24.72
C TYR A 1020 -43.19 -18.83 -25.63
N ARG A 1021 -42.44 -18.35 -26.63
CA ARG A 1021 -42.95 -17.42 -27.64
C ARG A 1021 -44.07 -18.06 -28.47
N ALA A 1022 -43.83 -19.23 -29.04
CA ALA A 1022 -44.80 -19.93 -29.88
C ALA A 1022 -46.08 -20.25 -29.10
N ARG A 1023 -45.94 -20.75 -27.88
CA ARG A 1023 -47.09 -21.04 -27.00
C ARG A 1023 -47.89 -19.79 -26.64
N ARG A 1024 -47.24 -18.67 -26.32
CA ARG A 1024 -47.92 -17.41 -25.96
C ARG A 1024 -48.73 -16.83 -27.12
N TYR A 1025 -48.21 -16.96 -28.34
CA TYR A 1025 -48.82 -16.35 -29.53
C TYR A 1025 -49.61 -17.34 -30.39
N GLY A 1026 -49.78 -18.59 -29.94
CA GLY A 1026 -50.48 -19.63 -30.70
C GLY A 1026 -49.85 -19.91 -32.07
N LYS A 1027 -48.51 -19.89 -32.14
CA LYS A 1027 -47.76 -20.20 -33.37
C LYS A 1027 -47.35 -21.67 -33.38
N ASP A 1028 -47.28 -22.24 -34.58
CA ASP A 1028 -46.80 -23.60 -34.78
C ASP A 1028 -45.31 -23.70 -34.42
N LEU A 1029 -44.93 -24.83 -33.82
CA LEU A 1029 -43.55 -25.13 -33.47
C LEU A 1029 -43.38 -26.64 -33.49
N SER A 1030 -42.39 -27.14 -34.22
CA SER A 1030 -42.06 -28.58 -34.24
C SER A 1030 -40.62 -28.82 -33.83
N LEU A 1031 -40.38 -30.00 -33.26
CA LEU A 1031 -39.08 -30.48 -32.83
C LEU A 1031 -38.82 -31.83 -33.49
N VAL A 1032 -37.60 -32.00 -33.99
CA VAL A 1032 -37.16 -33.25 -34.62
C VAL A 1032 -35.94 -33.74 -33.86
N MET A 1033 -36.03 -34.95 -33.32
CA MET A 1033 -34.87 -35.67 -32.82
C MET A 1033 -34.39 -36.64 -33.90
N MET A 1034 -33.09 -36.69 -34.14
CA MET A 1034 -32.48 -37.47 -35.21
C MET A 1034 -31.29 -38.24 -34.64
N ASP A 1035 -31.12 -39.47 -35.07
CA ASP A 1035 -29.99 -40.31 -34.67
C ASP A 1035 -29.44 -41.08 -35.87
N LEU A 1036 -28.12 -41.23 -35.88
CA LEU A 1036 -27.42 -41.98 -36.91
C LEU A 1036 -27.50 -43.48 -36.67
N ASP A 1037 -28.09 -44.21 -37.62
CA ASP A 1037 -28.23 -45.65 -37.50
C ASP A 1037 -26.87 -46.35 -37.62
N ASP A 1038 -26.53 -47.23 -36.67
CA ASP A 1038 -25.38 -48.13 -36.71
C ASP A 1038 -24.00 -47.44 -36.80
N LEU A 1039 -23.86 -46.21 -36.29
CA LEU A 1039 -22.56 -45.51 -36.26
C LEU A 1039 -21.46 -46.34 -35.58
N LYS A 1040 -21.78 -47.11 -34.54
CA LYS A 1040 -20.81 -48.01 -33.87
C LYS A 1040 -20.26 -49.07 -34.84
N LEU A 1041 -21.12 -49.70 -35.64
CA LEU A 1041 -20.70 -50.69 -36.64
C LEU A 1041 -19.79 -50.05 -37.71
N ILE A 1042 -20.10 -48.81 -38.11
CA ILE A 1042 -19.29 -48.04 -39.06
C ILE A 1042 -17.92 -47.71 -38.45
N ASN A 1043 -17.88 -47.27 -37.19
CA ASN A 1043 -16.64 -47.01 -36.46
C ASN A 1043 -15.79 -48.27 -36.31
N ASP A 1044 -16.41 -49.41 -36.00
CA ASP A 1044 -15.73 -50.69 -35.83
C ASP A 1044 -15.20 -51.24 -37.17
N THR A 1045 -15.83 -50.89 -38.30
CA THR A 1045 -15.45 -51.36 -39.65
C THR A 1045 -14.44 -50.45 -40.34
N TYR A 1046 -14.62 -49.13 -40.26
CA TYR A 1046 -13.88 -48.13 -41.03
C TYR A 1046 -13.00 -47.20 -40.17
N GLY A 1047 -13.11 -47.28 -38.85
CA GLY A 1047 -12.38 -46.46 -37.89
C GLY A 1047 -13.08 -45.14 -37.55
N HIS A 1048 -12.75 -44.60 -36.38
CA HIS A 1048 -13.38 -43.40 -35.83
C HIS A 1048 -13.27 -42.14 -36.70
N LEU A 1049 -12.22 -42.01 -37.52
CA LEU A 1049 -12.07 -40.87 -38.44
C LEU A 1049 -13.18 -40.84 -39.51
N VAL A 1050 -13.57 -42.01 -40.01
CA VAL A 1050 -14.65 -42.13 -41.01
C VAL A 1050 -16.00 -41.88 -40.34
N GLY A 1051 -16.19 -42.31 -39.10
CA GLY A 1051 -17.37 -41.96 -38.31
C GLY A 1051 -17.49 -40.46 -38.05
N ASP A 1052 -16.40 -39.78 -37.70
CA ASP A 1052 -16.37 -38.33 -37.52
C ASP A 1052 -16.70 -37.59 -38.83
N GLN A 1053 -16.20 -38.07 -39.97
CA GLN A 1053 -16.55 -37.55 -41.30
C GLN A 1053 -18.04 -37.72 -41.60
N LEU A 1054 -18.63 -38.86 -41.23
CA LEU A 1054 -20.06 -39.12 -41.41
C LEU A 1054 -20.92 -38.19 -40.53
N ILE A 1055 -20.50 -37.93 -39.28
CA ILE A 1055 -21.15 -36.97 -38.38
C ILE A 1055 -21.06 -35.54 -38.95
N MET A 1056 -19.91 -35.14 -39.48
CA MET A 1056 -19.74 -33.84 -40.16
C MET A 1056 -20.60 -33.73 -41.42
N PHE A 1057 -20.73 -34.81 -42.19
CA PHE A 1057 -21.60 -34.87 -43.36
C PHE A 1057 -23.07 -34.66 -43.00
N VAL A 1058 -23.54 -35.31 -41.93
CA VAL A 1058 -24.92 -35.17 -41.45
C VAL A 1058 -25.19 -33.74 -40.98
N ALA A 1059 -24.23 -33.14 -40.27
CA ALA A 1059 -24.32 -31.74 -39.88
C ALA A 1059 -24.39 -30.79 -41.10
N ASP A 1060 -23.67 -31.10 -42.18
CA ASP A 1060 -23.75 -30.35 -43.43
C ASP A 1060 -25.12 -30.51 -44.10
N GLN A 1061 -25.69 -31.72 -44.10
CA GLN A 1061 -27.06 -31.94 -44.58
C GLN A 1061 -28.08 -31.14 -43.76
N CYS A 1062 -27.92 -31.04 -42.44
CA CYS A 1062 -28.74 -30.14 -41.63
C CYS A 1062 -28.62 -28.68 -42.09
N ARG A 1063 -27.40 -28.16 -42.28
CA ARG A 1063 -27.20 -26.76 -42.73
C ARG A 1063 -27.81 -26.48 -44.10
N ASN A 1064 -27.77 -27.45 -45.01
CA ASN A 1064 -28.26 -27.29 -46.38
C ASN A 1064 -29.78 -27.44 -46.51
N GLN A 1065 -30.42 -28.23 -45.64
CA GLN A 1065 -31.87 -28.52 -45.73
C GLN A 1065 -32.74 -27.61 -44.84
N LEU A 1066 -32.14 -26.94 -43.85
CA LEU A 1066 -32.82 -26.08 -42.88
C LEU A 1066 -32.81 -24.60 -43.29
N ARG A 1067 -33.83 -23.86 -42.88
CA ARG A 1067 -33.93 -22.41 -43.09
C ARG A 1067 -33.08 -21.68 -42.06
N LYS A 1068 -32.74 -20.41 -42.34
CA LYS A 1068 -32.03 -19.55 -41.37
C LYS A 1068 -32.72 -19.40 -40.01
N ALA A 1069 -34.04 -19.56 -39.97
CA ALA A 1069 -34.83 -19.48 -38.74
C ALA A 1069 -34.87 -20.80 -37.94
N ASP A 1070 -34.52 -21.92 -38.57
CA ASP A 1070 -34.52 -23.23 -37.93
C ASP A 1070 -33.25 -23.39 -37.07
N LEU A 1071 -33.37 -24.05 -35.93
CA LEU A 1071 -32.25 -24.33 -35.03
C LEU A 1071 -31.80 -25.77 -35.20
N ALA A 1072 -30.49 -26.00 -35.23
CA ALA A 1072 -29.90 -27.33 -35.31
C ALA A 1072 -28.74 -27.46 -34.33
N ALA A 1073 -28.68 -28.57 -33.62
CA ALA A 1073 -27.65 -28.85 -32.65
C ALA A 1073 -27.27 -30.32 -32.59
N ARG A 1074 -26.03 -30.58 -32.18
CA ARG A 1074 -25.61 -31.91 -31.78
C ARG A 1074 -26.01 -32.13 -30.33
N PHE A 1075 -26.86 -33.12 -30.08
CA PHE A 1075 -27.41 -33.43 -28.77
C PHE A 1075 -26.41 -34.25 -27.94
N GLY A 1076 -25.72 -35.19 -28.58
CA GLY A 1076 -24.63 -35.98 -28.00
C GLY A 1076 -24.30 -37.18 -28.90
N GLY A 1077 -23.03 -37.59 -28.99
CA GLY A 1077 -22.66 -38.75 -29.83
C GLY A 1077 -23.08 -38.62 -31.29
N ASP A 1078 -23.98 -39.50 -31.72
CA ASP A 1078 -24.67 -39.60 -33.03
C ASP A 1078 -26.02 -38.85 -33.10
N GLU A 1079 -26.49 -38.28 -31.99
CA GLU A 1079 -27.79 -37.65 -31.88
C GLU A 1079 -27.76 -36.15 -32.22
N PHE A 1080 -28.75 -35.73 -32.99
CA PHE A 1080 -29.00 -34.36 -33.42
C PHE A 1080 -30.42 -33.95 -33.02
N ILE A 1081 -30.58 -32.66 -32.72
CA ILE A 1081 -31.87 -32.09 -32.38
C ILE A 1081 -32.11 -30.83 -33.22
N LEU A 1082 -33.33 -30.70 -33.73
CA LEU A 1082 -33.75 -29.61 -34.60
C LEU A 1082 -35.01 -28.96 -34.03
N LEU A 1083 -35.08 -27.63 -34.04
CA LEU A 1083 -36.29 -26.88 -33.74
C LEU A 1083 -36.71 -26.12 -34.99
N LEU A 1084 -37.99 -26.23 -35.34
CA LEU A 1084 -38.58 -25.65 -36.55
C LEU A 1084 -39.68 -24.65 -36.13
N PRO A 1085 -39.34 -23.37 -35.93
CA PRO A 1085 -40.33 -22.33 -35.64
C PRO A 1085 -41.33 -22.15 -36.79
N GLU A 1086 -42.56 -21.80 -36.46
CA GLU A 1086 -43.66 -21.55 -37.41
C GLU A 1086 -43.85 -22.71 -38.40
N THR A 1087 -43.74 -23.94 -37.89
CA THR A 1087 -43.80 -25.17 -38.68
C THR A 1087 -44.71 -26.16 -37.98
N GLY A 1088 -45.80 -26.54 -38.66
CA GLY A 1088 -46.72 -27.56 -38.18
C GLY A 1088 -46.21 -28.98 -38.49
N LEU A 1089 -46.97 -29.98 -38.04
CA LEU A 1089 -46.58 -31.38 -38.13
C LEU A 1089 -46.30 -31.85 -39.56
N GLU A 1090 -47.15 -31.52 -40.54
CA GLU A 1090 -46.97 -31.95 -41.93
C GLU A 1090 -45.69 -31.39 -42.54
N GLN A 1091 -45.40 -30.10 -42.32
CA GLN A 1091 -44.19 -29.46 -42.83
C GLN A 1091 -42.95 -30.01 -42.11
N ALA A 1092 -43.01 -30.25 -40.80
CA ALA A 1092 -41.92 -30.84 -40.04
C ALA A 1092 -41.58 -32.25 -40.52
N MET A 1093 -42.60 -33.06 -40.84
CA MET A 1093 -42.43 -34.38 -41.45
C MET A 1093 -41.74 -34.29 -42.82
N GLN A 1094 -42.05 -33.28 -43.64
CA GLN A 1094 -41.35 -33.05 -44.91
C GLN A 1094 -39.87 -32.69 -44.70
N VAL A 1095 -39.53 -31.88 -43.69
CA VAL A 1095 -38.13 -31.60 -43.33
C VAL A 1095 -37.41 -32.89 -42.92
N ALA A 1096 -38.04 -33.70 -42.06
CA ALA A 1096 -37.48 -34.96 -41.59
C ALA A 1096 -37.24 -35.96 -42.73
N TRP A 1097 -38.17 -36.11 -43.69
CA TRP A 1097 -37.95 -36.96 -44.87
C TRP A 1097 -36.83 -36.46 -45.77
N ARG A 1098 -36.74 -35.14 -46.01
CA ARG A 1098 -35.65 -34.57 -46.83
C ARG A 1098 -34.27 -34.85 -46.20
N LEU A 1099 -34.17 -34.73 -44.87
CA LEU A 1099 -32.94 -35.03 -44.15
C LEU A 1099 -32.60 -36.52 -44.23
N ARG A 1100 -33.59 -37.41 -44.01
CA ARG A 1100 -33.40 -38.85 -44.18
C ARG A 1100 -32.88 -39.21 -45.58
N ASP A 1101 -33.53 -38.70 -46.62
CA ASP A 1101 -33.16 -38.99 -48.01
C ASP A 1101 -31.81 -38.36 -48.40
N ALA A 1102 -31.44 -37.24 -47.78
CA ALA A 1102 -30.14 -36.61 -47.97
C ALA A 1102 -29.01 -37.43 -47.33
N VAL A 1103 -29.21 -37.94 -46.12
CA VAL A 1103 -28.19 -38.77 -45.45
C VAL A 1103 -28.08 -40.16 -46.08
N ALA A 1104 -29.20 -40.76 -46.50
CA ALA A 1104 -29.22 -42.07 -47.16
C ALA A 1104 -28.51 -42.10 -48.53
N ARG A 1105 -28.17 -40.94 -49.12
CA ARG A 1105 -27.35 -40.86 -50.34
C ARG A 1105 -25.87 -41.20 -50.10
N GLY A 1106 -25.43 -41.25 -48.84
CA GLY A 1106 -24.10 -41.70 -48.45
C GLY A 1106 -22.99 -40.67 -48.66
N LEU A 1107 -21.89 -40.88 -47.95
CA LEU A 1107 -20.63 -40.13 -48.05
C LEU A 1107 -19.67 -40.89 -48.98
N THR A 1108 -18.98 -40.18 -49.88
CA THR A 1108 -17.86 -40.76 -50.64
C THR A 1108 -16.57 -40.59 -49.85
N ASP A 1109 -15.87 -41.67 -49.57
CA ASP A 1109 -14.58 -41.64 -48.86
C ASP A 1109 -13.42 -41.17 -49.78
N GLU A 1110 -12.24 -40.90 -49.18
CA GLU A 1110 -11.05 -40.42 -49.90
C GLU A 1110 -10.47 -41.44 -50.91
N LYS A 1111 -10.94 -42.69 -50.90
CA LYS A 1111 -10.55 -43.78 -51.82
C LYS A 1111 -11.62 -44.06 -52.89
N GLY A 1112 -12.72 -43.32 -52.92
CA GLY A 1112 -13.83 -43.49 -53.86
C GLY A 1112 -14.86 -44.56 -53.45
N GLY A 1113 -14.81 -45.07 -52.23
CA GLY A 1113 -15.81 -45.97 -51.63
C GLY A 1113 -17.02 -45.19 -51.09
N MET A 1114 -18.22 -45.73 -51.27
CA MET A 1114 -19.46 -45.10 -50.77
C MET A 1114 -19.84 -45.69 -49.41
N VAL A 1115 -19.81 -44.86 -48.37
CA VAL A 1115 -20.24 -45.20 -47.01
C VAL A 1115 -21.68 -44.72 -46.84
N VAL A 1116 -22.61 -45.67 -46.72
CA VAL A 1116 -24.05 -45.39 -46.58
C VAL A 1116 -24.47 -45.64 -45.13
N SER A 1117 -25.18 -44.68 -44.55
CA SER A 1117 -25.82 -44.79 -43.24
C SER A 1117 -27.27 -44.35 -43.32
N GLY A 1118 -28.14 -45.02 -42.56
CA GLY A 1118 -29.50 -44.54 -42.32
C GLY A 1118 -29.52 -43.48 -41.22
N VAL A 1119 -30.62 -42.74 -41.16
CA VAL A 1119 -30.97 -41.93 -39.98
C VAL A 1119 -32.40 -42.21 -39.57
N SER A 1120 -32.60 -42.39 -38.27
CA SER A 1120 -33.91 -42.49 -37.66
C SER A 1120 -34.30 -41.12 -37.12
N LEU A 1121 -35.55 -40.69 -37.36
CA LEU A 1121 -36.04 -39.39 -36.92
C LEU A 1121 -37.39 -39.51 -36.19
N GLY A 1122 -37.50 -38.82 -35.06
CA GLY A 1122 -38.73 -38.64 -34.29
C GLY A 1122 -39.20 -37.19 -34.34
N VAL A 1123 -40.47 -36.96 -34.69
CA VAL A 1123 -41.06 -35.62 -34.81
C VAL A 1123 -42.11 -35.41 -33.73
N SER A 1124 -42.07 -34.25 -33.07
CA SER A 1124 -43.14 -33.77 -32.19
C SER A 1124 -43.52 -32.33 -32.55
N THR A 1125 -44.77 -31.96 -32.28
CA THR A 1125 -45.29 -30.61 -32.54
C THR A 1125 -45.93 -30.06 -31.28
N LEU A 1126 -45.86 -28.74 -31.12
CA LEU A 1126 -46.48 -28.02 -30.02
C LEU A 1126 -48.01 -28.13 -30.16
N ASP A 1127 -48.64 -28.72 -29.15
CA ASP A 1127 -50.09 -28.84 -29.04
C ASP A 1127 -50.55 -28.33 -27.65
N PRO A 1128 -51.86 -28.11 -27.42
CA PRO A 1128 -52.36 -27.61 -26.14
C PRO A 1128 -52.02 -28.47 -24.92
N SER A 1129 -51.72 -29.76 -25.10
CA SER A 1129 -51.32 -30.69 -24.04
C SER A 1129 -49.82 -30.63 -23.72
N CYS A 1130 -49.02 -29.92 -24.53
CA CYS A 1130 -47.58 -29.76 -24.33
C CYS A 1130 -47.28 -28.49 -23.52
N ASN A 1131 -47.01 -28.64 -22.23
CA ASN A 1131 -46.81 -27.51 -21.30
C ASN A 1131 -45.33 -27.12 -21.06
N THR A 1132 -44.38 -27.93 -21.50
CA THR A 1132 -42.93 -27.77 -21.25
C THR A 1132 -42.13 -28.21 -22.47
N LEU A 1133 -40.96 -27.60 -22.68
CA LEU A 1133 -40.05 -28.00 -23.75
C LEU A 1133 -39.53 -29.42 -23.52
N GLU A 1134 -39.30 -29.81 -22.26
CA GLU A 1134 -38.88 -31.15 -21.86
C GLU A 1134 -39.87 -32.22 -22.32
N LEU A 1135 -41.18 -31.96 -22.19
CA LEU A 1135 -42.22 -32.86 -22.67
C LEU A 1135 -42.23 -32.96 -24.21
N MET A 1136 -41.98 -31.84 -24.91
CA MET A 1136 -41.87 -31.83 -26.38
C MET A 1136 -40.67 -32.66 -26.87
N VAL A 1137 -39.52 -32.54 -26.19
CA VAL A 1137 -38.32 -33.36 -26.45
C VAL A 1137 -38.60 -34.83 -26.17
N ASN A 1138 -39.22 -35.16 -25.03
CA ASN A 1138 -39.54 -36.54 -24.67
C ASN A 1138 -40.47 -37.20 -25.70
N ARG A 1139 -41.47 -36.47 -26.22
CA ARG A 1139 -42.35 -36.97 -27.30
C ARG A 1139 -41.60 -37.26 -28.60
N ALA A 1140 -40.66 -36.38 -28.98
CA ALA A 1140 -39.81 -36.61 -30.15
C ALA A 1140 -38.86 -37.80 -29.92
N ASP A 1141 -38.37 -37.99 -28.70
CA ASP A 1141 -37.54 -39.13 -28.30
C ASP A 1141 -38.27 -40.46 -28.41
N GLN A 1142 -39.50 -40.53 -27.88
CA GLN A 1142 -40.34 -41.74 -28.00
C GLN A 1142 -40.66 -42.07 -29.46
N ALA A 1143 -40.89 -41.04 -30.28
CA ALA A 1143 -41.05 -41.23 -31.73
C ALA A 1143 -39.76 -41.76 -32.37
N LEU A 1144 -38.60 -41.22 -32.01
CA LEU A 1144 -37.29 -41.67 -32.49
C LEU A 1144 -37.00 -43.12 -32.08
N TYR A 1145 -37.27 -43.47 -30.82
CA TYR A 1145 -37.12 -44.83 -30.30
C TYR A 1145 -37.95 -45.83 -31.12
N THR A 1146 -39.21 -45.49 -31.40
CA THR A 1146 -40.09 -46.31 -32.24
C THR A 1146 -39.56 -46.41 -33.69
N ALA A 1147 -38.97 -45.34 -34.23
CA ALA A 1147 -38.33 -45.36 -35.54
C ALA A 1147 -37.16 -46.35 -35.61
N LYS A 1148 -36.33 -46.40 -34.56
CA LYS A 1148 -35.22 -47.36 -34.43
C LYS A 1148 -35.73 -48.80 -34.33
N GLU A 1149 -36.69 -49.08 -33.45
CA GLU A 1149 -37.24 -50.44 -33.26
C GLU A 1149 -38.00 -50.96 -34.48
N SER A 1150 -38.67 -50.08 -35.22
CA SER A 1150 -39.50 -50.50 -36.36
C SER A 1150 -38.68 -50.88 -37.60
N GLY A 1151 -37.34 -50.83 -37.53
CA GLY A 1151 -36.43 -51.22 -38.62
C GLY A 1151 -35.61 -50.06 -39.20
N LYS A 1152 -35.33 -49.02 -38.38
CA LYS A 1152 -34.40 -47.91 -38.68
C LYS A 1152 -34.71 -47.12 -39.97
N ASN A 1153 -33.87 -46.14 -40.30
CA ASN A 1153 -33.91 -45.31 -41.51
C ASN A 1153 -35.32 -44.79 -41.89
N ARG A 1154 -36.03 -44.21 -40.92
CA ARG A 1154 -37.42 -43.78 -41.09
C ARG A 1154 -37.79 -42.60 -40.20
N VAL A 1155 -38.97 -42.05 -40.46
CA VAL A 1155 -39.54 -40.94 -39.70
C VAL A 1155 -40.80 -41.42 -38.97
N CYS A 1156 -40.84 -41.22 -37.66
CA CYS A 1156 -42.02 -41.44 -36.82
C CYS A 1156 -42.45 -40.10 -36.20
N ALA A 1157 -43.73 -39.95 -35.90
CA ALA A 1157 -44.25 -38.75 -35.26
C ALA A 1157 -45.16 -39.07 -34.07
N TRP A 1158 -45.13 -38.18 -33.07
CA TRP A 1158 -46.08 -38.18 -31.96
C TRP A 1158 -47.38 -37.48 -32.37
N ILE A 1159 -48.49 -38.22 -32.40
CA ILE A 1159 -49.81 -37.73 -32.84
C ILE A 1159 -50.88 -38.26 -31.87
N ASP A 1160 -51.69 -37.36 -31.30
CA ASP A 1160 -52.85 -37.69 -30.45
C ASP A 1160 -52.55 -38.67 -29.29
N GLY A 1161 -51.37 -38.54 -28.66
CA GLY A 1161 -50.98 -39.39 -27.54
C GLY A 1161 -50.39 -40.76 -27.91
N GLN A 1162 -50.18 -41.03 -29.20
CA GLN A 1162 -49.53 -42.25 -29.70
C GLN A 1162 -48.44 -41.93 -30.72
N VAL A 1163 -47.46 -42.82 -30.85
CA VAL A 1163 -46.46 -42.74 -31.93
C VAL A 1163 -47.01 -43.40 -33.18
N ARG A 1164 -46.96 -42.69 -34.32
CA ARG A 1164 -47.27 -43.24 -35.65
C ARG A 1164 -46.01 -43.35 -36.50
N SER A 1165 -45.78 -44.53 -37.06
CA SER A 1165 -44.68 -44.82 -37.98
C SER A 1165 -45.11 -44.60 -39.43
N PHE A 1166 -44.29 -43.89 -40.20
CA PHE A 1166 -44.53 -43.65 -41.63
C PHE A 1166 -43.38 -44.24 -42.44
N ALA A 1167 -43.58 -45.42 -43.03
CA ALA A 1167 -42.55 -46.14 -43.77
C ALA A 1167 -42.18 -45.44 -45.11
N THR A 1168 -43.13 -44.73 -45.73
CA THR A 1168 -42.94 -44.00 -47.00
C THR A 1168 -43.73 -42.70 -47.01
N ARG A 1169 -43.20 -41.68 -47.71
CA ARG A 1169 -43.90 -40.41 -47.97
C ARG A 1169 -45.29 -40.73 -48.56
N PRO A 1170 -46.40 -40.29 -47.96
CA PRO A 1170 -47.71 -40.44 -48.58
C PRO A 1170 -47.68 -39.73 -49.93
N LEU A 1171 -48.01 -40.44 -51.01
CA LEU A 1171 -48.30 -39.79 -52.29
C LEU A 1171 -49.44 -38.80 -52.05
N ALA A 1172 -49.20 -37.52 -52.33
CA ALA A 1172 -50.23 -36.50 -52.21
C ALA A 1172 -51.45 -36.90 -53.05
N GLN A 1173 -52.61 -37.05 -52.42
CA GLN A 1173 -53.88 -37.10 -53.15
C GLN A 1173 -54.07 -35.75 -53.85
N PRO A 1174 -54.51 -35.72 -55.13
CA PRO A 1174 -54.90 -34.48 -55.76
C PRO A 1174 -56.09 -33.90 -54.99
N LYS A 1175 -56.01 -32.66 -54.54
CA LYS A 1175 -57.17 -31.91 -54.07
C LYS A 1175 -58.02 -31.56 -55.29
N ASP A 1176 -59.10 -32.31 -55.50
CA ASP A 1176 -60.25 -31.81 -56.24
C ASP A 1176 -60.97 -30.72 -55.40
N ASP A 1177 -61.43 -29.69 -56.12
CA ASP A 1177 -62.45 -28.71 -55.77
C ASP A 1177 -62.16 -27.67 -54.65
N VAL A 1178 -61.97 -26.40 -55.04
CA VAL A 1178 -63.06 -25.39 -55.16
C VAL A 1178 -62.48 -23.98 -55.40
N LYS A 1179 -62.84 -23.46 -56.60
CA LYS A 1179 -63.17 -22.09 -57.07
C LYS A 1179 -62.27 -20.84 -56.87
N PRO A 1180 -62.24 -19.97 -57.91
CA PRO A 1180 -61.48 -18.73 -57.94
C PRO A 1180 -62.26 -17.55 -57.31
N VAL A 1181 -61.56 -16.74 -56.52
CA VAL A 1181 -61.59 -15.25 -56.55
C VAL A 1181 -60.21 -14.75 -56.14
#